data_AF-A0A942LHV6-F1
#
_entry.id   AF-A0A942LHV6-F1
#
_cell.length_a   1.000
_cell.length_b   1.000
_cell.length_c   1.000
_cell.angle_alpha   90.00
_cell.angle_beta   90.00
_cell.angle_gamma   90.00
#
_symmetry.space_group_name_H-M   'P 1'
#
loop_
_entity.id
_entity.type
_entity.pdbx_description
1 polymer ?
#
loop_
_entity_poly.entity_id
_entity_poly.type
_entity_poly.pdbx_seq_one_letter_code
_entity_poly.pdbx_strand_id
1 'polypeptide(L)'
;MKRKLKKLLSNPNRFFFDYFAKRLGASTSAIDQDAPAFGSDDASLNAQKFSFDDKVHPWVQVAKQFNLRSGATTGHPDQSMLIDATRLFDLLLYTFWIAHCLKVDVRIYTLGGGVNITIQRESLWRMLGVENTYKKIQNRPDFVVEFLGEFDNNFAAHFFTFDETQDGLIVVRSNSAYAKKTLRNTFFEAYPTIINEFGNWAFGTPWPVDVVYTWVNKDDPDWSEMWGNTFPDKIINTDRYASKDELRYSLRALSKNMPWVHMVYIVSNCAKPAWLIDNPKIKWVVHEEIFPDANVLPVFNSHAIEACLHRIPGLNEHFIYFNDDMFVTRPSSYYDFFDDTGRSVAQLEPYGMVQKGNNFDATREFLSPAINSQILLQKRFPLCKANRLHKHTPYALKKSVLEAIEEIWATELDQTRASKIRTPEDINLPSFFYHHYALATGNAIFGDAPYLIVRPNNIEKVENNGIYTYKFLCFNDGDGSANDEKFLNNYKSLMSQTYSKRSPFEIEHSSWCSIKISKTIMAYKTRKDRIPYIRSMVGDAAVSLDDGRWGLWENSRRCWLSRDPASEFHLVIQDDAVICREFSNRLSELFADVGNDYKNFAYCLYFRIKGNSKNDVLVNFNKRAIAAYKAGKGQFIDKYLRYGIAYMMPSHLVPEMIDHADKLDHLGNHDDTRYSHFAAHKGLRIVYPLASLIDQDPNYLSTHSSSSNKQLGATWFIDGVNSFKTHIESKQISTELSPPTSKVFYWDDKANFGDEIGPWIIERISKRKVNNVRKNKNEVGLMTVGSIVQQIDRPGMTIWGSGIIREYGRAKCLELSVLKPKAITAVRGRLTRDFLKNKLGWDVPEIFGDPALLMPRYFNPPKLKYGITLCPHYVHYTAFKETLGEQFEVIDVTTGVESVVSKIAGSTTVLSTSLHGIIIAQAYGIPWVWIRMNDAHLLGGDFKFEDFFSILDRNAVAMIDVKLEELSSLSISSIAEKARIPAMSFDGDALISALPKEYHPLS
;
A
#
# COMPACT_ATOMS: atom_id res chain seq x y z
N MET A 1 -14.29 -9.46 -49.01
CA MET A 1 -13.52 -8.37 -49.66
C MET A 1 -13.83 -6.94 -49.15
N LYS A 2 -15.08 -6.57 -48.82
CA LYS A 2 -15.48 -5.19 -48.40
C LYS A 2 -14.71 -4.58 -47.19
N ARG A 3 -14.29 -5.37 -46.20
CA ARG A 3 -13.63 -4.87 -44.98
C ARG A 3 -12.17 -4.41 -45.20
N LYS A 4 -11.47 -5.02 -46.17
CA LYS A 4 -10.09 -4.65 -46.55
C LYS A 4 -10.05 -3.32 -47.28
N LEU A 5 -11.01 -3.12 -48.19
CA LEU A 5 -11.16 -1.87 -48.92
C LEU A 5 -11.55 -0.71 -47.99
N LYS A 6 -12.48 -0.94 -47.04
CA LYS A 6 -12.84 0.06 -46.02
C LYS A 6 -11.65 0.47 -45.16
N LYS A 7 -10.78 -0.49 -44.78
CA LYS A 7 -9.57 -0.25 -44.00
C LYS A 7 -8.47 0.48 -44.79
N LEU A 8 -8.32 0.17 -46.08
CA LEU A 8 -7.44 0.90 -46.99
C LEU A 8 -7.88 2.36 -47.12
N LEU A 9 -9.18 2.62 -47.26
CA LEU A 9 -9.72 3.97 -47.40
C LEU A 9 -9.70 4.77 -46.09
N SER A 10 -9.96 4.13 -44.94
CA SER A 10 -9.99 4.82 -43.65
C SER A 10 -8.62 5.02 -43.02
N ASN A 11 -7.65 4.14 -43.33
CA ASN A 11 -6.29 4.22 -42.80
C ASN A 11 -5.32 3.47 -43.74
N PRO A 12 -4.89 4.14 -44.84
CA PRO A 12 -4.05 3.52 -45.87
C PRO A 12 -2.75 2.96 -45.30
N ASN A 13 -2.13 3.73 -44.40
CA ASN A 13 -0.88 3.36 -43.74
C ASN A 13 -1.02 2.08 -42.90
N ARG A 14 -2.14 1.89 -42.19
CA ARG A 14 -2.40 0.65 -41.44
C ARG A 14 -2.75 -0.53 -42.34
N PHE A 15 -3.40 -0.29 -43.48
CA PHE A 15 -3.65 -1.35 -44.46
C PHE A 15 -2.35 -1.88 -45.05
N PHE A 16 -1.46 -0.99 -45.50
CA PHE A 16 -0.15 -1.39 -46.02
C PHE A 16 0.73 -1.97 -44.91
N PHE A 17 0.72 -1.41 -43.69
CA PHE A 17 1.41 -2.00 -42.54
C PHE A 17 0.96 -3.44 -42.25
N ASP A 18 -0.34 -3.73 -42.15
CA ASP A 18 -0.82 -5.12 -41.91
C ASP A 18 -0.48 -6.06 -43.08
N TYR A 19 -0.47 -5.53 -44.30
CA TYR A 19 -0.13 -6.27 -45.51
C TYR A 19 1.37 -6.60 -45.59
N PHE A 20 2.24 -5.68 -45.15
CA PHE A 20 3.70 -5.85 -45.11
C PHE A 20 4.18 -6.54 -43.84
N ALA A 21 3.60 -6.28 -42.67
CA ALA A 21 3.93 -6.93 -41.39
C ALA A 21 3.63 -8.44 -41.44
N LYS A 22 2.56 -8.87 -42.13
CA LYS A 22 2.31 -10.30 -42.37
C LYS A 22 3.32 -10.98 -43.30
N ARG A 23 4.05 -10.21 -44.11
CA ARG A 23 5.12 -10.73 -44.98
C ARG A 23 6.50 -10.63 -44.33
N LEU A 24 6.72 -9.67 -43.44
CA LEU A 24 7.94 -9.53 -42.63
C LEU A 24 7.98 -10.49 -41.44
N GLY A 25 6.83 -10.99 -40.97
CA GLY A 25 6.72 -11.97 -39.88
C GLY A 25 6.62 -13.44 -40.31
N ALA A 26 6.82 -13.77 -41.59
CA ALA A 26 6.70 -15.13 -42.11
C ALA A 26 8.05 -15.85 -42.34
N SER A 27 9.18 -15.24 -41.99
CA SER A 27 10.50 -15.90 -41.99
C SER A 27 11.19 -15.81 -40.63
N THR A 28 10.49 -16.14 -39.55
CA THR A 28 11.11 -16.52 -38.28
C THR A 28 10.29 -17.61 -37.63
N SER A 29 10.42 -18.83 -38.16
CA SER A 29 10.22 -20.05 -37.38
C SER A 29 11.37 -20.18 -36.37
N ALA A 30 11.41 -19.28 -35.38
CA ALA A 30 12.34 -19.28 -34.25
C ALA A 30 11.97 -18.20 -33.23
N ILE A 31 10.72 -18.16 -32.74
CA ILE A 31 10.40 -17.39 -31.52
C ILE A 31 9.43 -18.25 -30.70
N ASP A 32 9.98 -19.34 -30.17
CA ASP A 32 9.37 -20.05 -29.03
C ASP A 32 10.43 -20.61 -28.04
N GLN A 33 11.69 -20.17 -28.10
CA GLN A 33 12.74 -20.68 -27.20
C GLN A 33 13.77 -19.69 -26.65
N ASP A 34 13.68 -18.38 -26.90
CA ASP A 34 14.64 -17.43 -26.31
C ASP A 34 13.94 -16.23 -25.65
N ALA A 35 13.28 -16.48 -24.51
CA ALA A 35 13.35 -15.49 -23.45
C ALA A 35 14.84 -15.34 -23.10
N PRO A 36 15.40 -14.12 -22.94
CA PRO A 36 16.82 -13.96 -22.66
C PRO A 36 17.20 -14.87 -21.49
N ALA A 37 18.09 -15.83 -21.75
CA ALA A 37 18.69 -16.64 -20.72
C ALA A 37 19.29 -15.69 -19.69
N PHE A 38 18.90 -15.84 -18.43
CA PHE A 38 19.37 -15.03 -17.31
C PHE A 38 20.89 -15.10 -17.23
N GLY A 39 21.56 -14.11 -17.81
CA GLY A 39 23.02 -14.01 -17.79
C GLY A 39 23.51 -13.90 -16.35
N SER A 40 24.43 -14.79 -15.98
CA SER A 40 25.13 -14.83 -14.70
C SER A 40 26.03 -13.62 -14.44
N ASP A 41 26.25 -12.72 -15.41
CA ASP A 41 27.46 -11.88 -15.43
C ASP A 41 27.27 -10.38 -15.72
N ASP A 42 26.08 -9.80 -15.59
CA ASP A 42 25.99 -8.33 -15.65
C ASP A 42 26.29 -7.69 -14.28
N ALA A 43 27.57 -7.43 -14.05
CA ALA A 43 28.21 -7.00 -12.81
C ALA A 43 27.90 -5.55 -12.34
N SER A 44 26.79 -4.92 -12.76
CA SER A 44 26.61 -3.47 -12.56
C SER A 44 25.62 -3.00 -11.47
N LEU A 45 24.81 -3.88 -10.85
CA LEU A 45 23.82 -3.50 -9.83
C LEU A 45 23.89 -4.35 -8.55
N ASN A 46 24.82 -3.97 -7.65
CA ASN A 46 24.84 -4.44 -6.26
C ASN A 46 23.58 -3.96 -5.51
N ALA A 47 22.96 -4.83 -4.69
CA ALA A 47 21.82 -4.51 -3.82
C ALA A 47 22.10 -3.35 -2.83
N GLN A 48 23.38 -3.00 -2.61
CA GLN A 48 23.80 -1.79 -1.89
C GLN A 48 23.47 -0.46 -2.61
N LYS A 49 22.92 -0.46 -3.84
CA LYS A 49 22.69 0.76 -4.65
C LYS A 49 21.25 1.30 -4.65
N PHE A 50 20.25 0.60 -4.10
CA PHE A 50 18.90 1.18 -4.01
C PHE A 50 18.81 2.08 -2.77
N SER A 51 18.97 3.38 -2.99
CA SER A 51 18.76 4.45 -2.00
C SER A 51 17.38 5.07 -2.21
N PHE A 52 16.68 5.32 -1.10
CA PHE A 52 15.37 5.97 -1.07
C PHE A 52 15.53 7.21 -0.22
N ASP A 53 15.25 8.34 -0.84
CA ASP A 53 15.21 9.63 -0.17
C ASP A 53 13.74 10.06 -0.08
N ASP A 54 13.19 10.08 1.14
CA ASP A 54 11.80 10.44 1.40
C ASP A 54 11.51 11.93 1.11
N LYS A 55 12.55 12.75 0.90
CA LYS A 55 12.44 14.16 0.51
C LYS A 55 12.40 14.38 -1.00
N VAL A 56 12.64 13.35 -1.80
CA VAL A 56 12.67 13.43 -3.26
C VAL A 56 11.47 12.71 -3.84
N HIS A 57 10.73 13.36 -4.73
CA HIS A 57 9.56 12.76 -5.39
C HIS A 57 9.92 11.38 -6.01
N PRO A 58 9.14 10.30 -5.77
CA PRO A 58 9.46 8.95 -6.24
C PRO A 58 9.81 8.86 -7.72
N TRP A 59 9.02 9.51 -8.58
CA TRP A 59 9.27 9.51 -10.02
C TRP A 59 10.54 10.25 -10.43
N VAL A 60 11.05 11.20 -9.62
CA VAL A 60 12.39 11.80 -9.82
C VAL A 60 13.47 10.76 -9.57
N GLN A 61 13.33 9.98 -8.49
CA GLN A 61 14.30 8.93 -8.13
C GLN A 61 14.31 7.84 -9.22
N VAL A 62 13.14 7.39 -9.65
CA VAL A 62 13.00 6.42 -10.77
C VAL A 62 13.60 7.00 -12.05
N ALA A 63 13.26 8.24 -12.42
CA ALA A 63 13.77 8.86 -13.63
C ALA A 63 15.30 8.98 -13.66
N LYS A 64 15.90 9.42 -12.54
CA LYS A 64 17.36 9.49 -12.38
C LYS A 64 18.01 8.11 -12.44
N GLN A 65 17.46 7.14 -11.71
CA GLN A 65 18.01 5.78 -11.62
C GLN A 65 18.02 5.08 -12.99
N PHE A 66 17.01 5.35 -13.82
CA PHE A 66 16.87 4.73 -15.13
C PHE A 66 17.29 5.61 -16.31
N ASN A 67 17.74 6.85 -16.05
CA ASN A 67 18.01 7.86 -17.08
C ASN A 67 16.84 7.98 -18.08
N LEU A 68 15.62 8.06 -17.53
CA LEU A 68 14.39 8.08 -18.32
C LEU A 68 14.33 9.32 -19.20
N ARG A 69 13.65 9.17 -20.33
CA ARG A 69 13.37 10.26 -21.28
C ARG A 69 11.92 10.65 -21.21
N SER A 70 11.59 11.87 -21.58
CA SER A 70 10.24 12.40 -21.52
C SER A 70 9.67 12.78 -22.88
N GLY A 71 8.35 12.99 -22.95
CA GLY A 71 7.68 13.57 -24.12
C GLY A 71 7.29 12.59 -25.19
N ALA A 72 6.95 11.36 -24.78
CA ALA A 72 6.57 10.29 -25.67
C ALA A 72 5.45 10.70 -26.63
N THR A 73 4.40 11.41 -26.21
CA THR A 73 3.21 11.68 -27.05
C THR A 73 3.12 13.08 -27.64
N THR A 74 3.65 14.09 -26.94
CA THR A 74 3.55 15.51 -27.33
C THR A 74 4.86 16.05 -27.88
N GLY A 75 5.99 15.38 -27.65
CA GLY A 75 7.33 15.90 -27.91
C GLY A 75 7.83 16.86 -26.83
N HIS A 76 6.97 17.26 -25.90
CA HIS A 76 7.30 18.12 -24.76
C HIS A 76 7.68 17.30 -23.53
N PRO A 77 8.58 17.76 -22.65
CA PRO A 77 9.12 16.97 -21.54
C PRO A 77 8.11 16.64 -20.41
N ASP A 78 6.82 16.88 -20.61
CA ASP A 78 5.78 16.73 -19.61
C ASP A 78 5.14 15.33 -19.59
N GLN A 79 5.28 14.70 -18.41
CA GLN A 79 4.50 13.60 -17.84
C GLN A 79 4.56 12.20 -18.48
N SER A 80 4.94 12.05 -19.75
CA SER A 80 5.12 10.73 -20.38
C SER A 80 6.57 10.30 -20.39
N MET A 81 6.87 9.14 -19.82
CA MET A 81 8.24 8.62 -19.67
C MET A 81 8.51 7.50 -20.67
N LEU A 82 9.71 7.47 -21.24
CA LEU A 82 10.19 6.42 -22.12
C LEU A 82 11.17 5.53 -21.36
N ILE A 83 10.89 4.24 -21.36
CA ILE A 83 11.74 3.20 -20.79
C ILE A 83 12.14 2.20 -21.87
N ASP A 84 13.43 1.87 -21.91
CA ASP A 84 13.95 0.77 -22.71
C ASP A 84 13.27 -0.53 -22.27
N ALA A 85 12.67 -1.25 -23.21
CA ALA A 85 11.96 -2.49 -22.94
C ALA A 85 12.82 -3.52 -22.19
N THR A 86 14.14 -3.53 -22.41
CA THR A 86 15.09 -4.43 -21.73
C THR A 86 15.24 -4.11 -20.24
N ARG A 87 14.98 -2.87 -19.83
CA ARG A 87 15.09 -2.39 -18.44
C ARG A 87 13.76 -2.36 -17.69
N LEU A 88 12.67 -2.79 -18.32
CA LEU A 88 11.33 -2.73 -17.74
C LEU A 88 11.20 -3.51 -16.42
N PHE A 89 11.81 -4.69 -16.33
CA PHE A 89 11.76 -5.49 -15.11
C PHE A 89 12.45 -4.79 -13.93
N ASP A 90 13.65 -4.26 -14.18
CA ASP A 90 14.41 -3.50 -13.18
C ASP A 90 13.64 -2.23 -12.75
N LEU A 91 12.97 -1.56 -13.68
CA LEU A 91 12.12 -0.40 -13.39
C LEU A 91 10.97 -0.78 -12.45
N LEU A 92 10.25 -1.88 -12.72
CA LEU A 92 9.18 -2.35 -11.84
C LEU A 92 9.69 -2.71 -10.46
N LEU A 93 10.84 -3.37 -10.41
CA LEU A 93 11.49 -3.78 -9.18
C LEU A 93 11.84 -2.58 -8.29
N TYR A 94 12.50 -1.56 -8.87
CA TYR A 94 12.83 -0.33 -8.16
C TYR A 94 11.58 0.46 -7.75
N THR A 95 10.56 0.49 -8.61
CA THR A 95 9.28 1.15 -8.32
C THR A 95 8.56 0.49 -7.15
N PHE A 96 8.50 -0.84 -7.10
CA PHE A 96 7.86 -1.57 -5.99
C PHE A 96 8.66 -1.43 -4.70
N TRP A 97 9.98 -1.36 -4.81
CA TRP A 97 10.84 -1.07 -3.68
C TRP A 97 10.59 0.33 -3.09
N ILE A 98 10.43 1.36 -3.94
CA ILE A 98 10.02 2.69 -3.47
C ILE A 98 8.64 2.64 -2.81
N ALA A 99 7.67 1.97 -3.42
CA ALA A 99 6.33 1.82 -2.83
C ALA A 99 6.37 1.12 -1.46
N HIS A 100 7.23 0.11 -1.31
CA HIS A 100 7.43 -0.58 -0.05
C HIS A 100 8.00 0.37 1.02
N CYS A 101 8.99 1.20 0.66
CA CYS A 101 9.55 2.20 1.56
C CYS A 101 8.49 3.25 1.99
N LEU A 102 7.63 3.64 1.05
CA LEU A 102 6.49 4.53 1.30
C LEU A 102 5.32 3.88 2.04
N LYS A 103 5.31 2.54 2.19
CA LYS A 103 4.22 1.75 2.79
C LYS A 103 2.87 1.92 2.08
N VAL A 104 2.90 2.04 0.76
CA VAL A 104 1.72 2.24 -0.09
C VAL A 104 1.49 1.07 -1.03
N ASP A 105 0.25 0.93 -1.50
CA ASP A 105 -0.06 -0.04 -2.54
C ASP A 105 0.40 0.49 -3.91
N VAL A 106 0.57 -0.40 -4.88
CA VAL A 106 0.88 -0.04 -6.26
C VAL A 106 -0.23 -0.49 -7.19
N ARG A 107 -0.75 0.41 -8.02
CA ARG A 107 -1.66 0.06 -9.10
C ARG A 107 -0.97 0.20 -10.45
N ILE A 108 -1.15 -0.79 -11.31
CA ILE A 108 -0.63 -0.79 -12.67
C ILE A 108 -1.75 -1.08 -13.64
N TYR A 109 -1.91 -0.22 -14.65
CA TYR A 109 -2.93 -0.37 -15.68
C TYR A 109 -2.46 0.10 -17.06
N THR A 110 -3.10 -0.40 -18.12
CA THR A 110 -2.76 -0.04 -19.50
C THR A 110 -3.89 0.77 -20.14
N LEU A 111 -3.56 1.82 -20.89
CA LEU A 111 -4.57 2.72 -21.48
C LEU A 111 -5.35 2.07 -22.64
N GLY A 112 -4.79 1.05 -23.28
CA GLY A 112 -5.50 0.21 -24.24
C GLY A 112 -6.41 -0.86 -23.61
N GLY A 113 -6.54 -0.88 -22.27
CA GLY A 113 -7.27 -1.91 -21.53
C GLY A 113 -6.50 -3.24 -21.42
N GLY A 114 -7.08 -4.19 -20.69
CA GLY A 114 -6.56 -5.57 -20.56
C GLY A 114 -5.57 -5.81 -19.41
N VAL A 115 -5.01 -4.77 -18.80
CA VAL A 115 -4.28 -4.87 -17.52
C VAL A 115 -4.79 -3.79 -16.57
N ASN A 116 -5.21 -4.22 -15.38
CA ASN A 116 -5.49 -3.38 -14.23
C ASN A 116 -5.25 -4.24 -12.98
N ILE A 117 -4.13 -4.04 -12.31
CA ILE A 117 -3.72 -4.81 -11.14
C ILE A 117 -3.39 -3.86 -10.00
N THR A 118 -3.79 -4.24 -8.79
CA THR A 118 -3.37 -3.56 -7.56
C THR A 118 -2.56 -4.55 -6.73
N ILE A 119 -1.38 -4.14 -6.32
CA ILE A 119 -0.42 -4.92 -5.54
C ILE A 119 -0.38 -4.30 -4.17
N GLN A 120 -0.83 -5.06 -3.19
CA GLN A 120 -0.88 -4.65 -1.80
C GLN A 120 0.53 -4.48 -1.24
N ARG A 121 0.74 -3.51 -0.37
CA ARG A 121 2.04 -3.19 0.25
C ARG A 121 2.70 -4.40 0.91
N GLU A 122 1.90 -5.34 1.44
CA GLU A 122 2.34 -6.59 2.07
C GLU A 122 2.91 -7.62 1.07
N SER A 123 2.73 -7.36 -0.23
CA SER A 123 3.16 -8.23 -1.32
C SER A 123 4.25 -7.61 -2.19
N LEU A 124 4.61 -6.34 -1.97
CA LEU A 124 5.58 -5.62 -2.81
C LEU A 124 7.00 -6.19 -2.76
N TRP A 125 7.39 -6.83 -1.65
CA TRP A 125 8.70 -7.46 -1.49
C TRP A 125 8.80 -8.86 -2.14
N ARG A 126 7.70 -9.39 -2.69
CA ARG A 126 7.70 -10.73 -3.30
C ARG A 126 8.04 -10.63 -4.79
N MET A 127 9.15 -11.23 -5.20
CA MET A 127 9.58 -11.30 -6.62
C MET A 127 8.51 -11.87 -7.55
N LEU A 128 7.70 -12.82 -7.06
CA LEU A 128 6.56 -13.38 -7.82
C LEU A 128 5.56 -12.29 -8.27
N GLY A 129 5.37 -11.23 -7.47
CA GLY A 129 4.51 -10.10 -7.83
C GLY A 129 5.09 -9.25 -8.97
N VAL A 130 6.40 -9.02 -8.96
CA VAL A 130 7.13 -8.29 -10.02
C VAL A 130 7.10 -9.08 -11.32
N GLU A 131 7.43 -10.37 -11.30
CA GLU A 131 7.43 -11.25 -12.47
C GLU A 131 6.06 -11.36 -13.13
N ASN A 132 5.02 -11.56 -12.32
CA ASN A 132 3.65 -11.64 -12.83
C ASN A 132 3.21 -10.32 -13.46
N THR A 133 3.65 -9.19 -12.90
CA THR A 133 3.36 -7.87 -13.46
C THR A 133 4.09 -7.68 -14.77
N TYR A 134 5.40 -7.92 -14.80
CA TYR A 134 6.23 -7.84 -16.01
C TYR A 134 5.63 -8.67 -17.15
N LYS A 135 5.27 -9.94 -16.90
CA LYS A 135 4.65 -10.82 -17.91
C LYS A 135 3.37 -10.22 -18.52
N LYS A 136 2.57 -9.48 -17.74
CA LYS A 136 1.32 -8.86 -18.19
C LYS A 136 1.55 -7.58 -19.02
N ILE A 137 2.62 -6.84 -18.75
CA ILE A 137 2.86 -5.52 -19.37
C ILE A 137 4.01 -5.49 -20.37
N GLN A 138 4.89 -6.48 -20.43
CA GLN A 138 6.09 -6.50 -21.29
C GLN A 138 5.78 -6.34 -22.79
N ASN A 139 4.59 -6.71 -23.24
CA ASN A 139 4.16 -6.58 -24.65
C ASN A 139 3.18 -5.44 -24.88
N ARG A 140 2.97 -4.58 -23.87
CA ARG A 140 2.03 -3.46 -23.93
C ARG A 140 2.76 -2.20 -24.44
N PRO A 141 2.11 -1.41 -25.30
CA PRO A 141 2.72 -0.19 -25.85
C PRO A 141 3.00 0.86 -24.77
N ASP A 142 2.16 0.88 -23.75
CA ASP A 142 2.20 1.83 -22.65
C ASP A 142 1.50 1.27 -21.40
N PHE A 143 1.88 1.79 -20.23
CA PHE A 143 1.27 1.47 -18.95
C PHE A 143 1.43 2.63 -17.97
N VAL A 144 0.54 2.72 -16.99
CA VAL A 144 0.63 3.66 -15.88
C VAL A 144 0.98 2.88 -14.63
N VAL A 145 1.89 3.42 -13.83
CA VAL A 145 2.13 2.96 -12.46
C VAL A 145 1.70 4.07 -11.50
N GLU A 146 0.90 3.70 -10.50
CA GLU A 146 0.32 4.59 -9.51
C GLU A 146 0.70 4.10 -8.11
N PHE A 147 1.24 4.99 -7.28
CA PHE A 147 1.36 4.74 -5.85
C PHE A 147 0.08 5.17 -5.13
N LEU A 148 -0.57 4.23 -4.45
CA LEU A 148 -1.85 4.43 -3.77
C LEU A 148 -1.62 4.75 -2.28
N GLY A 149 -1.39 6.02 -1.97
CA GLY A 149 -1.26 6.54 -0.60
C GLY A 149 -2.03 7.85 -0.40
N GLU A 150 -1.95 8.41 0.81
CA GLU A 150 -2.46 9.74 1.12
C GLU A 150 -1.34 10.74 0.86
N PHE A 151 -1.34 11.34 -0.34
CA PHE A 151 -0.32 12.28 -0.78
C PHE A 151 -0.98 13.53 -1.38
N ASP A 152 -0.35 14.70 -1.19
CA ASP A 152 -0.83 16.00 -1.69
C ASP A 152 -0.68 16.17 -3.22
N ASN A 153 -0.05 15.24 -3.93
CA ASN A 153 0.25 15.33 -5.36
C ASN A 153 -0.02 14.01 -6.10
N ASN A 154 -0.05 14.05 -7.43
CA ASN A 154 -0.25 12.87 -8.27
C ASN A 154 1.00 11.97 -8.28
N PHE A 155 0.89 10.78 -7.69
CA PHE A 155 1.95 9.76 -7.68
C PHE A 155 1.74 8.71 -8.79
N ALA A 156 1.15 9.09 -9.92
CA ALA A 156 1.08 8.28 -11.13
C ALA A 156 2.09 8.72 -12.20
N ALA A 157 2.71 7.76 -12.88
CA ALA A 157 3.58 7.99 -14.03
C ALA A 157 3.16 7.13 -15.21
N HIS A 158 3.08 7.76 -16.39
CA HIS A 158 2.74 7.08 -17.64
C HIS A 158 4.02 6.71 -18.39
N PHE A 159 4.21 5.42 -18.62
CA PHE A 159 5.37 4.85 -19.29
C PHE A 159 5.03 4.36 -20.69
N PHE A 160 5.94 4.63 -21.61
CA PHE A 160 6.00 4.10 -22.96
C PHE A 160 7.26 3.26 -23.09
N THR A 161 7.14 2.13 -23.78
CA THR A 161 8.29 1.25 -24.03
C THR A 161 8.88 1.52 -25.41
N PHE A 162 10.20 1.41 -25.52
CA PHE A 162 10.89 1.43 -26.81
C PHE A 162 11.90 0.28 -26.93
N ASP A 163 12.20 -0.09 -28.17
CA ASP A 163 13.20 -1.09 -28.53
C ASP A 163 14.30 -0.45 -29.38
N GLU A 164 15.53 -0.96 -29.23
CA GLU A 164 16.61 -0.74 -30.20
C GLU A 164 16.69 -1.94 -31.14
N THR A 165 16.59 -1.70 -32.45
CA THR A 165 16.75 -2.75 -33.47
C THR A 165 18.22 -2.98 -33.76
N GLN A 166 18.56 -4.16 -34.29
CA GLN A 166 19.93 -4.50 -34.72
C GLN A 166 20.56 -3.47 -35.70
N ASP A 167 19.73 -2.81 -36.51
CA ASP A 167 20.17 -1.78 -37.47
C ASP A 167 20.35 -0.36 -36.85
N GLY A 168 20.34 -0.22 -35.52
CA GLY A 168 20.57 1.05 -34.82
C GLY A 168 19.39 2.04 -34.83
N LEU A 169 18.17 1.56 -35.11
CA LEU A 169 16.93 2.34 -35.02
C LEU A 169 16.26 2.14 -33.66
N ILE A 170 15.70 3.22 -33.11
CA ILE A 170 14.84 3.17 -31.93
C ILE A 170 13.38 3.16 -32.39
N VAL A 171 12.59 2.24 -31.83
CA VAL A 171 11.16 2.08 -32.10
C VAL A 171 10.37 2.21 -30.81
N VAL A 172 9.60 3.29 -30.67
CA VAL A 172 8.63 3.45 -29.58
C VAL A 172 7.40 2.61 -29.90
N ARG A 173 6.97 1.76 -28.96
CA ARG A 173 5.89 0.78 -29.17
C ARG A 173 4.49 1.39 -29.26
N SER A 174 4.36 2.71 -29.12
CA SER A 174 3.09 3.43 -29.18
C SER A 174 2.83 4.10 -30.53
N ASN A 175 1.56 4.09 -30.96
CA ASN A 175 1.12 4.84 -32.14
C ASN A 175 0.86 6.32 -31.86
N SER A 176 0.71 6.66 -30.58
CA SER A 176 0.55 8.05 -30.13
C SER A 176 1.90 8.71 -29.90
N ALA A 177 3.01 8.03 -30.21
CA ALA A 177 4.35 8.57 -29.99
C ALA A 177 4.65 9.73 -30.95
N TYR A 178 5.24 10.81 -30.43
CA TYR A 178 5.71 11.99 -31.16
C TYR A 178 6.62 11.59 -32.33
N ALA A 179 7.66 10.83 -32.03
CA ALA A 179 8.54 10.17 -32.99
C ALA A 179 8.54 8.65 -32.76
N LYS A 180 7.77 7.91 -33.57
CA LYS A 180 7.60 6.46 -33.40
C LYS A 180 8.84 5.64 -33.77
N LYS A 181 9.56 6.03 -34.82
CA LYS A 181 10.74 5.32 -35.33
C LYS A 181 11.78 6.32 -35.80
N THR A 182 12.98 6.27 -35.27
CA THR A 182 14.05 7.22 -35.61
C THR A 182 15.44 6.62 -35.36
N LEU A 183 16.49 7.25 -35.89
CA LEU A 183 17.88 6.87 -35.63
C LEU A 183 18.24 7.12 -34.16
N ARG A 184 19.13 6.31 -33.58
CA ARG A 184 19.54 6.42 -32.18
C ARG A 184 19.95 7.83 -31.73
N ASN A 185 20.76 8.53 -32.51
CA ASN A 185 21.20 9.89 -32.17
C ASN A 185 20.03 10.87 -32.17
N THR A 186 19.21 10.83 -33.23
CA THR A 186 18.01 11.66 -33.36
C THR A 186 16.96 11.34 -32.29
N PHE A 187 16.86 10.09 -31.83
CA PHE A 187 16.01 9.72 -30.70
C PHE A 187 16.42 10.48 -29.43
N PHE A 188 17.72 10.55 -29.16
CA PHE A 188 18.24 11.19 -27.97
C PHE A 188 18.20 12.72 -28.02
N GLU A 189 18.16 13.30 -29.21
CA GLU A 189 17.90 14.73 -29.45
C GLU A 189 16.40 15.05 -29.32
N ALA A 190 15.53 14.21 -29.89
CA ALA A 190 14.08 14.43 -29.91
C ALA A 190 13.42 14.20 -28.54
N TYR A 191 13.94 13.25 -27.76
CA TYR A 191 13.41 12.94 -26.43
C TYR A 191 14.44 13.27 -25.36
N PRO A 192 14.35 14.45 -24.74
CA PRO A 192 15.32 14.88 -23.74
C PRO A 192 15.34 13.95 -22.53
N THR A 193 16.52 13.79 -21.92
CA THR A 193 16.65 13.13 -20.63
C THR A 193 15.95 13.94 -19.56
N ILE A 194 15.33 13.26 -18.60
CA ILE A 194 14.74 13.91 -17.44
C ILE A 194 15.88 14.46 -16.57
N ILE A 195 16.12 15.77 -16.65
CA ILE A 195 16.97 16.49 -15.69
C ILE A 195 16.03 17.25 -14.74
N ASN A 196 16.15 16.84 -13.48
CA ASN A 196 15.53 17.34 -12.26
C ASN A 196 14.84 18.72 -12.36
N GLU A 197 13.54 18.76 -12.06
CA GLU A 197 12.83 19.77 -11.27
C GLU A 197 11.32 19.46 -11.24
N PHE A 198 10.92 18.37 -10.57
CA PHE A 198 9.53 18.20 -10.10
C PHE A 198 9.16 19.25 -9.01
N GLY A 199 9.70 20.47 -9.11
CA GLY A 199 9.70 21.46 -8.03
C GLY A 199 10.07 22.90 -8.40
N ASN A 200 10.70 23.17 -9.55
CA ASN A 200 10.89 24.57 -10.03
C ASN A 200 10.01 24.92 -11.23
N TRP A 201 9.31 23.94 -11.81
CA TRP A 201 8.10 24.16 -12.60
C TRP A 201 7.06 23.18 -12.09
N ALA A 202 6.12 23.65 -11.27
CA ALA A 202 4.96 22.88 -10.86
C ALA A 202 4.20 22.42 -12.11
N PHE A 203 4.41 21.18 -12.59
CA PHE A 203 3.74 20.60 -13.77
C PHE A 203 3.34 21.65 -14.84
N GLY A 204 4.34 22.43 -15.27
CA GLY A 204 4.16 23.77 -15.82
C GLY A 204 3.22 23.83 -17.01
N THR A 205 2.00 24.32 -16.77
CA THR A 205 1.22 24.91 -17.84
C THR A 205 1.96 26.18 -18.30
N PRO A 206 2.04 26.47 -19.61
CA PRO A 206 2.64 27.71 -20.09
C PRO A 206 1.99 28.99 -19.50
N TRP A 207 0.78 28.88 -18.95
CA TRP A 207 0.01 29.92 -18.27
C TRP A 207 -0.98 29.29 -17.27
N PRO A 208 -1.48 30.04 -16.27
CA PRO A 208 -2.50 29.54 -15.34
C PRO A 208 -3.75 29.04 -16.08
N VAL A 209 -4.27 27.88 -15.64
CA VAL A 209 -5.53 27.31 -16.15
C VAL A 209 -6.45 27.03 -14.99
N ASP A 210 -7.65 27.60 -15.05
CA ASP A 210 -8.68 27.39 -14.05
C ASP A 210 -9.68 26.31 -14.49
N VAL A 211 -10.40 25.75 -13.53
CA VAL A 211 -11.50 24.82 -13.77
C VAL A 211 -12.78 25.44 -13.23
N VAL A 212 -13.86 25.35 -14.01
CA VAL A 212 -15.18 25.84 -13.61
C VAL A 212 -16.15 24.66 -13.59
N TYR A 213 -16.81 24.44 -12.46
CA TYR A 213 -17.92 23.50 -12.32
C TYR A 213 -19.24 24.26 -12.24
N THR A 214 -20.29 23.72 -12.87
CA THR A 214 -21.67 24.04 -12.52
C THR A 214 -22.24 22.89 -11.70
N TRP A 215 -22.98 23.19 -10.63
CA TRP A 215 -23.56 22.16 -9.77
C TRP A 215 -24.91 22.59 -9.18
N VAL A 216 -25.80 21.62 -9.01
CA VAL A 216 -27.13 21.81 -8.41
C VAL A 216 -27.52 20.60 -7.57
N ASN A 217 -28.29 20.84 -6.51
CA ASN A 217 -28.89 19.80 -5.70
C ASN A 217 -30.32 20.18 -5.33
N LYS A 218 -31.29 19.46 -5.89
CA LYS A 218 -32.72 19.68 -5.57
C LYS A 218 -33.06 19.43 -4.11
N ASP A 219 -32.27 18.63 -3.39
CA ASP A 219 -32.54 18.28 -1.99
C ASP A 219 -32.03 19.36 -1.01
N ASP A 220 -31.42 20.43 -1.53
CA ASP A 220 -31.12 21.62 -0.76
C ASP A 220 -32.43 22.39 -0.43
N PRO A 221 -32.73 22.65 0.86
CA PRO A 221 -33.91 23.40 1.28
C PRO A 221 -34.00 24.80 0.66
N ASP A 222 -32.89 25.54 0.61
CA ASP A 222 -32.88 26.93 0.14
C ASP A 222 -33.15 26.97 -1.37
N TRP A 223 -32.53 26.03 -2.11
CA TRP A 223 -32.78 25.88 -3.54
C TRP A 223 -34.22 25.43 -3.83
N SER A 224 -34.75 24.48 -3.06
CA SER A 224 -36.13 24.01 -3.17
C SER A 224 -37.14 25.13 -2.93
N GLU A 225 -36.90 25.99 -1.94
CA GLU A 225 -37.73 27.16 -1.67
C GLU A 225 -37.68 28.17 -2.82
N MET A 226 -36.49 28.46 -3.34
CA MET A 226 -36.34 29.32 -4.54
C MET A 226 -37.12 28.77 -5.75
N TRP A 227 -37.06 27.45 -5.98
CA TRP A 227 -37.84 26.79 -7.04
C TRP A 227 -39.34 26.92 -6.80
N GLY A 228 -39.81 26.57 -5.59
CA GLY A 228 -41.23 26.61 -5.24
C GLY A 228 -41.85 28.00 -5.35
N ASN A 229 -41.10 29.03 -4.96
CA ASN A 229 -41.51 30.43 -5.10
C ASN A 229 -41.59 30.90 -6.57
N THR A 230 -40.74 30.34 -7.44
CA THR A 230 -40.71 30.70 -8.87
C THR A 230 -41.74 29.90 -9.69
N PHE A 231 -41.94 28.62 -9.33
CA PHE A 231 -42.77 27.67 -10.06
C PHE A 231 -43.63 26.82 -9.10
N PRO A 232 -44.68 27.39 -8.47
CA PRO A 232 -45.49 26.68 -7.48
C PRO A 232 -46.19 25.43 -8.02
N ASP A 233 -46.50 25.41 -9.33
CA ASP A 233 -47.25 24.32 -9.97
C ASP A 233 -46.37 23.33 -10.76
N LYS A 234 -45.03 23.47 -10.75
CA LYS A 234 -44.13 22.59 -11.52
C LYS A 234 -43.40 21.57 -10.66
N ILE A 235 -43.49 20.31 -11.05
CA ILE A 235 -42.72 19.21 -10.46
C ILE A 235 -41.25 19.33 -10.88
N ILE A 236 -40.34 19.25 -9.90
CA ILE A 236 -38.89 19.25 -10.12
C ILE A 236 -38.49 18.01 -10.93
N ASN A 237 -37.74 18.21 -12.01
CA ASN A 237 -37.21 17.13 -12.81
C ASN A 237 -35.98 16.50 -12.13
N THR A 238 -36.10 15.25 -11.68
CA THR A 238 -35.02 14.55 -10.95
C THR A 238 -33.78 14.34 -11.80
N ASP A 239 -33.93 13.99 -13.07
CA ASP A 239 -32.83 13.76 -14.02
C ASP A 239 -31.99 15.01 -14.29
N ARG A 240 -32.51 16.21 -13.96
CA ARG A 240 -31.83 17.50 -14.21
C ARG A 240 -31.24 18.14 -12.97
N TYR A 241 -31.78 17.85 -11.79
CA TYR A 241 -31.47 18.61 -10.58
C TYR A 241 -31.06 17.73 -9.38
N ALA A 242 -31.08 16.40 -9.50
CA ALA A 242 -30.63 15.52 -8.41
C ALA A 242 -29.10 15.42 -8.37
N SER A 243 -28.53 15.41 -7.16
CA SER A 243 -27.12 15.13 -6.90
C SER A 243 -26.96 13.70 -6.36
N LYS A 244 -25.96 12.99 -6.84
CA LYS A 244 -25.57 11.60 -6.49
C LYS A 244 -24.09 11.50 -6.07
N ASP A 245 -23.53 12.57 -5.50
CA ASP A 245 -22.10 12.74 -5.15
C ASP A 245 -21.15 12.86 -6.36
N GLU A 246 -21.66 13.15 -7.55
CA GLU A 246 -20.87 13.30 -8.78
C GLU A 246 -19.83 14.42 -8.68
N LEU A 247 -20.19 15.60 -8.15
CA LEU A 247 -19.23 16.69 -7.92
C LEU A 247 -18.07 16.22 -7.03
N ARG A 248 -18.38 15.49 -5.95
CA ARG A 248 -17.38 14.97 -5.01
C ARG A 248 -16.38 14.04 -5.71
N TYR A 249 -16.88 13.06 -6.46
CA TYR A 249 -16.01 12.13 -7.18
C TYR A 249 -15.29 12.82 -8.35
N SER A 250 -15.90 13.80 -9.01
CA SER A 250 -15.28 14.55 -10.10
C SER A 250 -14.12 15.40 -9.57
N LEU A 251 -14.26 16.04 -8.41
CA LEU A 251 -13.17 16.75 -7.74
C LEU A 251 -12.03 15.80 -7.31
N ARG A 252 -12.32 14.56 -6.88
CA ARG A 252 -11.29 13.51 -6.70
C ARG A 252 -10.57 13.18 -7.99
N ALA A 253 -11.33 13.00 -9.07
CA ALA A 253 -10.79 12.70 -10.39
C ALA A 253 -9.91 13.86 -10.91
N LEU A 254 -10.34 15.10 -10.73
CA LEU A 254 -9.60 16.31 -11.07
C LEU A 254 -8.30 16.41 -10.28
N SER A 255 -8.37 16.36 -8.95
CA SER A 255 -7.20 16.46 -8.07
C SER A 255 -6.17 15.37 -8.39
N LYS A 256 -6.63 14.17 -8.73
CA LYS A 256 -5.78 13.05 -9.11
C LYS A 256 -5.13 13.26 -10.48
N ASN A 257 -5.91 13.61 -11.49
CA ASN A 257 -5.50 13.51 -12.88
C ASN A 257 -5.05 14.84 -13.51
N MET A 258 -5.32 15.96 -12.87
CA MET A 258 -5.01 17.32 -13.33
C MET A 258 -4.42 18.19 -12.19
N PRO A 259 -3.31 17.77 -11.55
CA PRO A 259 -2.76 18.47 -10.38
C PRO A 259 -2.20 19.88 -10.70
N TRP A 260 -2.01 20.19 -11.98
CA TRP A 260 -1.51 21.48 -12.48
C TRP A 260 -2.58 22.58 -12.54
N VAL A 261 -3.85 22.27 -12.26
CA VAL A 261 -4.92 23.27 -12.23
C VAL A 261 -4.62 24.34 -11.17
N HIS A 262 -4.81 25.59 -11.56
CA HIS A 262 -4.54 26.77 -10.75
C HIS A 262 -5.65 26.95 -9.70
N MET A 263 -6.86 27.30 -10.13
CA MET A 263 -8.05 27.46 -9.29
C MET A 263 -9.23 26.62 -9.79
N VAL A 264 -10.10 26.21 -8.87
CA VAL A 264 -11.39 25.58 -9.16
C VAL A 264 -12.50 26.52 -8.69
N TYR A 265 -13.39 26.89 -9.60
CA TYR A 265 -14.60 27.67 -9.31
C TYR A 265 -15.80 26.72 -9.36
N ILE A 266 -16.66 26.77 -8.35
CA ILE A 266 -17.92 26.01 -8.33
C ILE A 266 -19.05 27.03 -8.35
N VAL A 267 -19.74 27.09 -9.48
CA VAL A 267 -20.88 27.98 -9.72
C VAL A 267 -22.16 27.27 -9.29
N SER A 268 -22.81 27.79 -8.25
CA SER A 268 -24.04 27.22 -7.72
C SER A 268 -24.78 28.18 -6.79
N ASN A 269 -26.11 28.14 -6.83
CA ASN A 269 -26.98 28.78 -5.84
C ASN A 269 -27.45 27.81 -4.73
N CYS A 270 -26.90 26.60 -4.69
CA CYS A 270 -27.11 25.70 -3.56
C CYS A 270 -26.19 26.05 -2.38
N ALA A 271 -26.56 25.61 -1.19
CA ALA A 271 -25.67 25.55 -0.04
C ALA A 271 -24.45 24.69 -0.37
N LYS A 272 -23.27 25.17 0.06
CA LYS A 272 -22.01 24.43 -0.07
C LYS A 272 -22.16 23.04 0.56
N PRO A 273 -21.83 21.93 -0.14
CA PRO A 273 -21.96 20.59 0.41
C PRO A 273 -21.19 20.45 1.71
N ALA A 274 -21.79 19.79 2.70
CA ALA A 274 -21.18 19.60 4.01
C ALA A 274 -19.84 18.86 3.96
N TRP A 275 -19.55 18.10 2.90
CA TRP A 275 -18.27 17.41 2.72
C TRP A 275 -17.19 18.28 2.08
N LEU A 276 -17.45 19.50 1.60
CA LEU A 276 -16.47 20.34 0.90
C LEU A 276 -15.83 21.33 1.89
N ILE A 277 -14.50 21.36 2.04
CA ILE A 277 -13.81 22.31 2.94
C ILE A 277 -13.59 23.66 2.28
N ASP A 278 -13.33 24.68 3.11
CA ASP A 278 -12.70 25.91 2.64
C ASP A 278 -11.24 25.60 2.27
N ASN A 279 -10.92 25.77 0.99
CA ASN A 279 -9.60 25.51 0.45
C ASN A 279 -9.20 26.71 -0.42
N PRO A 280 -7.97 27.23 -0.31
CA PRO A 280 -7.54 28.41 -1.09
C PRO A 280 -7.60 28.18 -2.61
N LYS A 281 -7.61 26.92 -3.08
CA LYS A 281 -7.76 26.54 -4.50
C LYS A 281 -9.22 26.41 -4.96
N ILE A 282 -10.20 26.51 -4.07
CA ILE A 282 -11.63 26.41 -4.42
C ILE A 282 -12.35 27.70 -4.07
N LYS A 283 -13.10 28.25 -5.04
CA LYS A 283 -14.02 29.35 -4.81
C LYS A 283 -15.45 28.92 -5.13
N TRP A 284 -16.35 29.07 -4.15
CA TRP A 284 -17.79 28.99 -4.37
C TRP A 284 -18.26 30.32 -4.98
N VAL A 285 -19.04 30.26 -6.06
CA VAL A 285 -19.52 31.43 -6.80
C VAL A 285 -21.03 31.34 -6.96
N VAL A 286 -21.75 32.32 -6.44
CA VAL A 286 -23.21 32.40 -6.59
C VAL A 286 -23.59 33.08 -7.92
N HIS A 287 -24.80 32.83 -8.42
CA HIS A 287 -25.25 33.35 -9.72
C HIS A 287 -25.25 34.89 -9.76
N GLU A 288 -25.51 35.56 -8.64
CA GLU A 288 -25.49 37.01 -8.47
C GLU A 288 -24.11 37.61 -8.78
N GLU A 289 -23.01 36.84 -8.63
CA GLU A 289 -21.66 37.30 -8.95
C GLU A 289 -21.37 37.33 -10.47
N ILE A 290 -22.14 36.60 -11.29
CA ILE A 290 -21.83 36.38 -12.71
C ILE A 290 -22.90 36.89 -13.67
N PHE A 291 -24.17 36.97 -13.25
CA PHE A 291 -25.24 37.45 -14.10
C PHE A 291 -25.14 38.97 -14.32
N PRO A 292 -25.23 39.46 -15.58
CA PRO A 292 -25.13 40.89 -15.86
C PRO A 292 -26.32 41.70 -15.35
N ASP A 293 -27.52 41.12 -15.33
CA ASP A 293 -28.73 41.72 -14.75
C ASP A 293 -29.23 40.86 -13.59
N ALA A 294 -29.07 41.34 -12.36
CA ALA A 294 -29.53 40.62 -11.18
C ALA A 294 -31.06 40.47 -11.11
N ASN A 295 -31.84 41.30 -11.82
CA ASN A 295 -33.30 41.24 -11.79
C ASN A 295 -33.87 39.98 -12.45
N VAL A 296 -33.08 39.30 -13.30
CA VAL A 296 -33.50 38.04 -13.92
C VAL A 296 -33.33 36.84 -13.01
N LEU A 297 -32.76 36.98 -11.81
CA LEU A 297 -32.59 35.88 -10.85
C LEU A 297 -33.88 35.65 -10.03
N PRO A 298 -34.09 34.45 -9.46
CA PRO A 298 -33.30 33.23 -9.63
C PRO A 298 -33.51 32.60 -11.02
N VAL A 299 -32.49 31.91 -11.55
CA VAL A 299 -32.52 31.17 -12.82
C VAL A 299 -32.11 29.73 -12.58
N PHE A 300 -32.82 28.79 -13.21
CA PHE A 300 -32.58 27.35 -13.14
C PHE A 300 -32.20 26.75 -14.50
N ASN A 301 -32.05 27.60 -15.52
CA ASN A 301 -31.65 27.22 -16.86
C ASN A 301 -30.13 27.09 -16.95
N SER A 302 -29.63 25.87 -17.18
CA SER A 302 -28.18 25.68 -17.36
C SER A 302 -27.63 26.45 -18.56
N HIS A 303 -28.36 26.65 -19.66
CA HIS A 303 -27.87 27.44 -20.80
C HIS A 303 -27.64 28.91 -20.42
N ALA A 304 -28.53 29.46 -19.59
CA ALA A 304 -28.41 30.82 -19.05
C ALA A 304 -27.20 30.98 -18.12
N ILE A 305 -27.01 30.02 -17.20
CA ILE A 305 -25.90 30.00 -16.25
C ILE A 305 -24.57 29.83 -16.99
N GLU A 306 -24.52 28.87 -17.92
CA GLU A 306 -23.39 28.59 -18.80
C GLU A 306 -22.98 29.80 -19.65
N ALA A 307 -23.94 30.64 -20.05
CA ALA A 307 -23.69 31.86 -20.82
C ALA A 307 -23.03 33.00 -20.00
N CYS A 308 -22.78 32.78 -18.70
CA CYS A 308 -22.19 33.77 -17.80
C CYS A 308 -20.83 33.35 -17.21
N LEU A 309 -20.34 32.13 -17.49
CA LEU A 309 -19.16 31.56 -16.80
C LEU A 309 -17.87 32.39 -16.98
N HIS A 310 -17.68 33.05 -18.13
CA HIS A 310 -16.50 33.91 -18.35
C HIS A 310 -16.48 35.17 -17.50
N ARG A 311 -17.61 35.52 -16.85
CA ARG A 311 -17.77 36.69 -15.99
C ARG A 311 -17.36 36.43 -14.53
N ILE A 312 -16.96 35.21 -14.19
CA ILE A 312 -16.48 34.85 -12.85
C ILE A 312 -15.33 35.79 -12.42
N PRO A 313 -15.45 36.47 -11.26
CA PRO A 313 -14.41 37.35 -10.77
C PRO A 313 -13.09 36.61 -10.50
N GLY A 314 -12.02 37.07 -11.15
CA GLY A 314 -10.67 36.50 -11.01
C GLY A 314 -10.37 35.31 -11.93
N LEU A 315 -11.30 34.89 -12.80
CA LEU A 315 -11.09 33.81 -13.77
C LEU A 315 -9.98 34.17 -14.78
N ASN A 316 -9.04 33.24 -14.97
CA ASN A 316 -7.95 33.36 -15.95
C ASN A 316 -8.44 33.23 -17.39
N GLU A 317 -7.58 33.66 -18.33
CA GLU A 317 -7.86 33.61 -19.77
C GLU A 317 -8.15 32.18 -20.25
N HIS A 318 -7.44 31.18 -19.73
CA HIS A 318 -7.62 29.78 -20.09
C HIS A 318 -8.34 29.07 -18.96
N PHE A 319 -9.50 28.47 -19.26
CA PHE A 319 -10.23 27.69 -18.27
C PHE A 319 -10.93 26.49 -18.89
N ILE A 320 -11.21 25.49 -18.06
CA ILE A 320 -11.86 24.26 -18.47
C ILE A 320 -13.19 24.15 -17.74
N TYR A 321 -14.28 24.13 -18.50
CA TYR A 321 -15.61 23.93 -17.95
C TYR A 321 -15.93 22.44 -17.83
N PHE A 322 -16.34 22.05 -16.63
CA PHE A 322 -16.90 20.76 -16.28
C PHE A 322 -18.37 20.94 -15.93
N ASN A 323 -19.22 20.11 -16.53
CA ASN A 323 -20.43 19.76 -15.82
C ASN A 323 -20.06 18.79 -14.67
N ASP A 324 -20.84 18.79 -13.60
CA ASP A 324 -20.63 17.96 -12.41
C ASP A 324 -20.55 16.45 -12.69
N ASP A 325 -21.24 15.98 -13.72
CA ASP A 325 -21.24 14.59 -14.18
C ASP A 325 -20.06 14.19 -15.09
N MET A 326 -19.10 15.09 -15.34
CA MET A 326 -17.91 14.85 -16.17
C MET A 326 -16.68 14.46 -15.35
N PHE A 327 -15.91 13.49 -15.84
CA PHE A 327 -14.76 12.91 -15.14
C PHE A 327 -13.55 12.78 -16.05
N VAL A 328 -12.38 13.12 -15.52
CA VAL A 328 -11.08 12.78 -16.12
C VAL A 328 -10.56 11.53 -15.43
N THR A 329 -10.36 10.44 -16.17
CA THR A 329 -10.04 9.12 -15.59
C THR A 329 -8.55 8.76 -15.62
N ARG A 330 -7.76 9.52 -16.37
CA ARG A 330 -6.32 9.28 -16.59
C ARG A 330 -5.53 10.57 -16.40
N PRO A 331 -4.24 10.50 -16.01
CA PRO A 331 -3.36 11.66 -16.01
C PRO A 331 -3.51 12.44 -17.32
N SER A 332 -3.83 13.72 -17.20
CA SER A 332 -4.04 14.62 -18.32
C SER A 332 -3.07 15.77 -18.21
N SER A 333 -2.50 16.15 -19.34
CA SER A 333 -1.61 17.29 -19.49
C SER A 333 -2.39 18.53 -19.90
N TYR A 334 -1.72 19.66 -19.83
CA TYR A 334 -2.17 20.91 -20.44
C TYR A 334 -2.60 20.72 -21.91
N TYR A 335 -1.80 19.96 -22.66
CA TYR A 335 -1.95 19.76 -24.11
C TYR A 335 -3.18 18.96 -24.53
N ASP A 336 -3.89 18.37 -23.58
CA ASP A 336 -5.17 17.71 -23.83
C ASP A 336 -6.32 18.70 -24.03
N PHE A 337 -6.14 19.94 -23.59
CA PHE A 337 -7.16 20.99 -23.57
C PHE A 337 -6.76 22.19 -24.43
N PHE A 338 -5.48 22.45 -24.59
CA PHE A 338 -4.99 23.60 -25.36
C PHE A 338 -3.68 23.28 -26.06
N ASP A 339 -3.40 23.90 -27.20
CA ASP A 339 -2.12 23.68 -27.89
C ASP A 339 -0.99 24.61 -27.40
N ASP A 340 0.21 24.43 -27.96
CA ASP A 340 1.43 25.20 -27.67
C ASP A 340 1.27 26.72 -27.84
N THR A 341 0.22 27.17 -28.55
CA THR A 341 -0.08 28.59 -28.80
C THR A 341 -1.26 29.10 -27.96
N GLY A 342 -1.83 28.26 -27.09
CA GLY A 342 -2.97 28.61 -26.24
C GLY A 342 -4.32 28.55 -26.95
N ARG A 343 -4.42 27.88 -28.10
CA ARG A 343 -5.72 27.65 -28.76
C ARG A 343 -6.46 26.50 -28.08
N SER A 344 -7.76 26.64 -27.87
CA SER A 344 -8.58 25.59 -27.23
C SER A 344 -8.73 24.35 -28.13
N VAL A 345 -8.74 23.16 -27.53
CA VAL A 345 -8.97 21.89 -28.22
C VAL A 345 -10.48 21.59 -28.22
N ALA A 346 -11.08 21.60 -29.41
CA ALA A 346 -12.49 21.27 -29.62
C ALA A 346 -12.68 19.76 -29.87
N GLN A 347 -13.26 19.06 -28.91
CA GLN A 347 -13.55 17.63 -28.96
C GLN A 347 -14.92 17.42 -29.64
N LEU A 348 -15.01 17.50 -30.96
CA LEU A 348 -16.31 17.38 -31.67
C LEU A 348 -16.67 15.94 -32.04
N GLU A 349 -17.96 15.61 -32.00
CA GLU A 349 -18.49 14.33 -32.50
C GLU A 349 -18.06 14.08 -33.95
N PRO A 350 -17.67 12.86 -34.35
CA PRO A 350 -17.22 12.61 -35.72
C PRO A 350 -18.35 12.72 -36.78
N TYR A 351 -19.61 12.78 -36.34
CA TYR A 351 -20.81 12.92 -37.17
C TYR A 351 -21.52 14.27 -36.91
N GLY A 352 -22.18 14.81 -37.94
CA GLY A 352 -22.94 16.05 -37.85
C GLY A 352 -24.43 15.79 -37.59
N MET A 353 -24.98 16.38 -36.53
CA MET A 353 -26.40 16.24 -36.13
C MET A 353 -27.22 17.53 -36.23
N VAL A 354 -26.56 18.69 -36.38
CA VAL A 354 -27.20 20.01 -36.34
C VAL A 354 -27.37 20.55 -37.75
N GLN A 355 -28.62 20.70 -38.21
CA GLN A 355 -28.95 21.18 -39.55
C GLN A 355 -30.21 22.05 -39.55
N LYS A 356 -30.22 23.07 -40.42
CA LYS A 356 -31.37 23.93 -40.69
C LYS A 356 -32.48 23.12 -41.36
N GLY A 357 -33.67 23.08 -40.76
CA GLY A 357 -34.82 22.33 -41.26
C GLY A 357 -35.03 20.94 -40.63
N ASN A 358 -34.27 20.57 -39.58
CA ASN A 358 -34.73 19.56 -38.63
C ASN A 358 -36.01 20.08 -37.96
N ASN A 359 -37.16 19.89 -38.61
CA ASN A 359 -38.46 20.18 -38.02
C ASN A 359 -38.66 19.22 -36.84
N PHE A 360 -38.97 19.79 -35.68
CA PHE A 360 -39.31 19.12 -34.42
C PHE A 360 -39.82 17.68 -34.59
N ASP A 361 -39.02 16.73 -34.14
CA ASP A 361 -39.61 15.61 -33.40
C ASP A 361 -39.74 16.12 -31.97
N ALA A 362 -40.96 16.18 -31.44
CA ALA A 362 -41.23 16.58 -30.05
C ALA A 362 -40.43 15.75 -29.03
N THR A 363 -39.81 14.65 -29.45
CA THR A 363 -38.96 13.79 -28.62
C THR A 363 -37.50 14.25 -28.46
N ARG A 364 -37.01 15.33 -29.14
CA ARG A 364 -35.59 15.75 -29.09
C ARG A 364 -35.37 17.26 -28.87
N GLU A 365 -36.04 17.83 -27.87
CA GLU A 365 -35.94 19.26 -27.51
C GLU A 365 -34.51 19.78 -27.25
N PHE A 366 -33.56 18.91 -26.89
CA PHE A 366 -32.18 19.31 -26.55
C PHE A 366 -31.35 19.82 -27.75
N LEU A 367 -31.78 19.62 -29.00
CA LEU A 367 -31.03 20.04 -30.20
C LEU A 367 -31.32 21.49 -30.63
N SER A 368 -32.47 22.05 -30.24
CA SER A 368 -32.91 23.39 -30.69
C SER A 368 -31.89 24.49 -30.41
N PRO A 369 -31.24 24.55 -29.22
CA PRO A 369 -30.25 25.59 -28.95
C PRO A 369 -29.02 25.54 -29.85
N ALA A 370 -28.60 24.34 -30.26
CA ALA A 370 -27.49 24.17 -31.20
C ALA A 370 -27.88 24.61 -32.62
N ILE A 371 -29.14 24.41 -33.02
CA ILE A 371 -29.66 24.89 -34.31
C ILE A 371 -29.71 26.42 -34.32
N ASN A 372 -30.18 27.05 -33.24
CA ASN A 372 -30.19 28.52 -33.11
C ASN A 372 -28.76 29.08 -33.22
N SER A 373 -27.82 28.47 -32.49
CA SER A 373 -26.40 28.78 -32.55
C SER A 373 -25.82 28.65 -33.96
N GLN A 374 -26.14 27.55 -34.67
CA GLN A 374 -25.71 27.33 -36.04
C GLN A 374 -26.22 28.42 -36.98
N ILE A 375 -27.49 28.84 -36.85
CA ILE A 375 -28.08 29.88 -37.68
C ILE A 375 -27.33 31.20 -37.50
N LEU A 376 -27.03 31.58 -36.26
CA LEU A 376 -26.27 32.80 -35.95
C LEU A 376 -24.84 32.73 -36.50
N LEU A 377 -24.16 31.60 -36.31
CA LEU A 377 -22.82 31.36 -36.86
C LEU A 377 -22.80 31.41 -38.38
N GLN A 378 -23.77 30.82 -39.07
CA GLN A 378 -23.83 30.82 -40.54
C GLN A 378 -24.14 32.21 -41.13
N LYS A 379 -24.91 33.04 -40.41
CA LYS A 379 -25.11 34.44 -40.82
C LYS A 379 -23.79 35.22 -40.85
N ARG A 380 -22.91 34.97 -39.88
CA ARG A 380 -21.61 35.67 -39.76
C ARG A 380 -20.49 35.02 -40.57
N PHE A 381 -20.46 33.70 -40.60
CA PHE A 381 -19.46 32.87 -41.26
C PHE A 381 -20.14 31.89 -42.24
N PRO A 382 -20.50 32.33 -43.46
CA PRO A 382 -21.26 31.50 -44.40
C PRO A 382 -20.61 30.17 -44.79
N LEU A 383 -19.28 30.06 -44.64
CA LEU A 383 -18.52 28.84 -44.93
C LEU A 383 -18.42 27.89 -43.71
N CYS A 384 -18.78 28.36 -42.51
CA CYS A 384 -18.77 27.54 -41.31
C CYS A 384 -20.02 26.64 -41.29
N LYS A 385 -19.83 25.32 -41.41
CA LYS A 385 -20.95 24.37 -41.37
C LYS A 385 -21.61 24.28 -40.00
N ALA A 386 -20.83 24.42 -38.92
CA ALA A 386 -21.25 24.31 -37.52
C ALA A 386 -22.34 23.25 -37.31
N ASN A 387 -22.05 21.97 -37.59
CA ASN A 387 -23.06 20.91 -37.59
C ASN A 387 -22.77 19.75 -36.61
N ARG A 388 -21.63 19.77 -35.91
CA ARG A 388 -21.17 18.71 -35.02
C ARG A 388 -21.34 19.16 -33.56
N LEU A 389 -21.96 18.35 -32.72
CA LEU A 389 -21.97 18.62 -31.28
C LEU A 389 -20.56 18.45 -30.70
N HIS A 390 -20.30 19.10 -29.57
CA HIS A 390 -19.15 18.74 -28.76
C HIS A 390 -19.41 17.38 -28.10
N LYS A 391 -18.36 16.56 -27.97
CA LYS A 391 -18.38 15.33 -27.18
C LYS A 391 -18.64 15.71 -25.72
N HIS A 392 -19.31 14.86 -24.95
CA HIS A 392 -19.52 15.07 -23.52
C HIS A 392 -18.20 14.82 -22.75
N THR A 393 -17.31 15.80 -22.82
CA THR A 393 -15.99 15.86 -22.19
C THR A 393 -15.83 17.27 -21.60
N PRO A 394 -14.86 17.53 -20.71
CA PRO A 394 -14.62 18.89 -20.26
C PRO A 394 -14.31 19.83 -21.44
N TYR A 395 -14.83 21.05 -21.40
CA TYR A 395 -14.72 22.02 -22.50
C TYR A 395 -13.57 22.97 -22.23
N ALA A 396 -12.57 23.00 -23.10
CA ALA A 396 -11.50 23.99 -23.04
C ALA A 396 -11.99 25.31 -23.63
N LEU A 397 -11.98 26.37 -22.83
CA LEU A 397 -12.55 27.67 -23.16
C LEU A 397 -11.53 28.78 -22.92
N LYS A 398 -11.70 29.88 -23.68
CA LYS A 398 -10.94 31.12 -23.54
C LYS A 398 -11.89 32.25 -23.18
N LYS A 399 -11.53 33.01 -22.14
CA LYS A 399 -12.33 34.14 -21.67
C LYS A 399 -12.50 35.19 -22.77
N SER A 400 -11.41 35.61 -23.41
CA SER A 400 -11.45 36.59 -24.51
C SER A 400 -12.34 36.18 -25.69
N VAL A 401 -12.45 34.88 -25.99
CA VAL A 401 -13.30 34.37 -27.07
C VAL A 401 -14.77 34.42 -26.68
N LEU A 402 -15.11 34.14 -25.41
CA LEU A 402 -16.49 34.29 -24.90
C LEU A 402 -16.91 35.76 -24.82
N GLU A 403 -16.01 36.66 -24.42
CA GLU A 403 -16.24 38.11 -24.44
C GLU A 403 -16.49 38.62 -25.86
N ALA A 404 -15.72 38.15 -26.86
CA ALA A 404 -15.94 38.50 -28.26
C ALA A 404 -17.28 37.97 -28.81
N ILE A 405 -17.73 36.79 -28.35
CA ILE A 405 -19.07 36.28 -28.70
C ILE A 405 -20.14 37.16 -28.05
N GLU A 406 -19.98 37.51 -26.77
CA GLU A 406 -20.92 38.36 -26.04
C GLU A 406 -21.07 39.75 -26.66
N GLU A 407 -19.98 40.37 -27.09
CA GLU A 407 -20.01 41.67 -27.77
C GLU A 407 -20.82 41.64 -29.07
N ILE A 408 -20.75 40.53 -29.82
CA ILE A 408 -21.40 40.40 -31.13
C ILE A 408 -22.89 40.01 -31.00
N TRP A 409 -23.22 39.13 -30.05
CA TRP A 409 -24.56 38.53 -29.89
C TRP A 409 -25.16 38.81 -28.51
N ALA A 410 -24.92 40.00 -27.96
CA ALA A 410 -25.40 40.40 -26.64
C ALA A 410 -26.92 40.19 -26.48
N THR A 411 -27.70 40.65 -27.46
CA THR A 411 -29.17 40.54 -27.44
C THR A 411 -29.66 39.09 -27.32
N GLU A 412 -29.10 38.19 -28.12
CA GLU A 412 -29.51 36.78 -28.11
C GLU A 412 -29.04 36.03 -26.85
N LEU A 413 -27.87 36.40 -26.32
CA LEU A 413 -27.39 35.89 -25.04
C LEU A 413 -28.21 36.41 -23.87
N ASP A 414 -28.58 37.69 -23.85
CA ASP A 414 -29.42 38.27 -22.79
C ASP A 414 -30.82 37.68 -22.79
N GLN A 415 -31.38 37.37 -23.96
CA GLN A 415 -32.61 36.59 -24.07
C GLN A 415 -32.47 35.21 -23.42
N THR A 416 -31.38 34.48 -23.71
CA THR A 416 -31.09 33.18 -23.09
C THR A 416 -30.91 33.31 -21.58
N ARG A 417 -30.19 34.35 -21.11
CA ARG A 417 -29.92 34.60 -19.68
C ARG A 417 -31.19 34.92 -18.88
N ALA A 418 -32.17 35.56 -19.51
CA ALA A 418 -33.46 35.85 -18.88
C ALA A 418 -34.38 34.62 -18.76
N SER A 419 -34.13 33.54 -19.51
CA SER A 419 -34.93 32.32 -19.46
C SER A 419 -34.75 31.56 -18.14
N LYS A 420 -35.80 31.52 -17.32
CA LYS A 420 -35.80 30.88 -16.00
C LYS A 420 -35.58 29.36 -16.05
N ILE A 421 -36.05 28.69 -17.09
CA ILE A 421 -35.84 27.26 -17.41
C ILE A 421 -35.47 27.13 -18.89
N ARG A 422 -34.89 25.99 -19.30
CA ARG A 422 -34.51 25.75 -20.70
C ARG A 422 -35.70 25.94 -21.64
N THR A 423 -35.49 26.68 -22.73
CA THR A 423 -36.49 26.87 -23.79
C THR A 423 -35.92 26.53 -25.18
N PRO A 424 -36.76 26.24 -26.18
CA PRO A 424 -36.31 26.00 -27.54
C PRO A 424 -35.59 27.18 -28.21
N GLU A 425 -35.77 28.39 -27.68
CA GLU A 425 -35.17 29.64 -28.16
C GLU A 425 -33.77 29.90 -27.61
N ASP A 426 -33.35 29.15 -26.58
CA ASP A 426 -32.04 29.28 -25.96
C ASP A 426 -30.88 29.13 -26.96
N ILE A 427 -29.71 29.58 -26.55
CA ILE A 427 -28.42 29.31 -27.18
C ILE A 427 -27.53 28.54 -26.21
N ASN A 428 -26.89 27.47 -26.68
CA ASN A 428 -25.95 26.70 -25.86
C ASN A 428 -24.51 27.16 -26.12
N LEU A 429 -24.08 28.15 -25.34
CA LEU A 429 -22.82 28.86 -25.56
C LEU A 429 -21.58 27.95 -25.44
N PRO A 430 -21.25 27.37 -24.27
CA PRO A 430 -20.01 26.59 -24.13
C PRO A 430 -20.09 25.20 -24.76
N SER A 431 -21.27 24.57 -24.85
CA SER A 431 -21.39 23.19 -25.40
C SER A 431 -21.47 23.11 -26.92
N PHE A 432 -21.66 24.23 -27.63
CA PHE A 432 -21.70 24.25 -29.09
C PHE A 432 -21.18 25.55 -29.72
N PHE A 433 -21.78 26.70 -29.37
CA PHE A 433 -21.52 27.96 -30.08
C PHE A 433 -20.04 28.34 -30.03
N TYR A 434 -19.44 28.31 -28.84
CA TYR A 434 -18.04 28.65 -28.59
C TYR A 434 -17.09 27.87 -29.52
N HIS A 435 -17.22 26.54 -29.56
CA HIS A 435 -16.26 25.70 -30.27
C HIS A 435 -16.25 25.95 -31.77
N HIS A 436 -17.42 26.16 -32.38
CA HIS A 436 -17.51 26.48 -33.79
C HIS A 436 -17.06 27.90 -34.11
N TYR A 437 -17.37 28.88 -33.24
CA TYR A 437 -16.84 30.24 -33.36
C TYR A 437 -15.31 30.25 -33.25
N ALA A 438 -14.75 29.57 -32.26
CA ALA A 438 -13.31 29.49 -32.03
C ALA A 438 -12.59 28.81 -33.21
N LEU A 439 -13.16 27.74 -33.78
CA LEU A 439 -12.62 27.12 -35.00
C LEU A 439 -12.69 28.07 -36.21
N ALA A 440 -13.82 28.76 -36.40
CA ALA A 440 -14.00 29.69 -37.52
C ALA A 440 -13.07 30.92 -37.45
N THR A 441 -12.67 31.33 -36.24
CA THR A 441 -11.78 32.46 -35.99
C THR A 441 -10.32 32.07 -35.79
N GLY A 442 -9.98 30.78 -35.86
CA GLY A 442 -8.61 30.29 -35.68
C GLY A 442 -8.13 30.20 -34.22
N ASN A 443 -9.03 30.34 -33.25
CA ASN A 443 -8.77 30.24 -31.81
C ASN A 443 -8.88 28.80 -31.24
N ALA A 444 -9.21 27.82 -32.08
CA ALA A 444 -9.29 26.42 -31.67
C ALA A 444 -8.70 25.45 -32.70
N ILE A 445 -8.34 24.25 -32.23
CA ILE A 445 -7.96 23.09 -33.04
C ILE A 445 -8.87 21.89 -32.74
N PHE A 446 -8.87 20.88 -33.60
CA PHE A 446 -9.64 19.65 -33.35
C PHE A 446 -8.91 18.71 -32.37
N GLY A 447 -9.66 18.13 -31.44
CA GLY A 447 -9.22 17.03 -30.59
C GLY A 447 -9.87 15.69 -30.94
N ASP A 448 -9.26 14.59 -30.50
CA ASP A 448 -9.86 13.25 -30.61
C ASP A 448 -9.62 12.39 -29.35
N ALA A 449 -9.91 12.95 -28.18
CA ALA A 449 -9.81 12.21 -26.93
C ALA A 449 -10.86 11.08 -26.89
N PRO A 450 -10.48 9.88 -26.37
CA PRO A 450 -11.43 8.81 -26.15
C PRO A 450 -12.37 9.17 -25.00
N TYR A 451 -13.68 9.06 -25.23
CA TYR A 451 -14.69 9.38 -24.23
C TYR A 451 -15.86 8.39 -24.29
N LEU A 452 -16.67 8.38 -23.24
CA LEU A 452 -17.93 7.64 -23.21
C LEU A 452 -18.98 8.36 -22.36
N ILE A 453 -20.20 8.46 -22.88
CA ILE A 453 -21.39 8.77 -22.08
C ILE A 453 -21.85 7.48 -21.43
N VAL A 454 -21.78 7.42 -20.11
CA VAL A 454 -22.18 6.28 -19.31
C VAL A 454 -23.66 6.39 -18.99
N ARG A 455 -24.39 5.29 -19.25
CA ARG A 455 -25.84 5.15 -19.10
C ARG A 455 -26.14 3.78 -18.46
N PRO A 456 -27.36 3.55 -17.95
CA PRO A 456 -27.74 2.27 -17.35
C PRO A 456 -27.40 1.04 -18.20
N ASN A 457 -27.55 1.13 -19.53
CA ASN A 457 -27.32 0.03 -20.45
C ASN A 457 -25.84 -0.24 -20.82
N ASN A 458 -24.89 0.60 -20.38
CA ASN A 458 -23.49 0.47 -20.76
C ASN A 458 -22.49 0.57 -19.60
N ILE A 459 -22.93 0.84 -18.36
CA ILE A 459 -22.05 0.95 -17.20
C ILE A 459 -21.23 -0.33 -16.96
N GLU A 460 -21.82 -1.50 -17.17
CA GLU A 460 -21.12 -2.80 -17.06
C GLU A 460 -19.98 -2.93 -18.09
N LYS A 461 -20.05 -2.23 -19.25
CA LYS A 461 -18.94 -2.20 -20.21
C LYS A 461 -17.76 -1.37 -19.71
N VAL A 462 -18.01 -0.36 -18.88
CA VAL A 462 -16.96 0.46 -18.27
C VAL A 462 -16.19 -0.35 -17.23
N GLU A 463 -16.90 -1.15 -16.44
CA GLU A 463 -16.30 -2.10 -15.49
C GLU A 463 -15.45 -3.15 -16.22
N ASN A 464 -16.01 -3.79 -17.26
CA ASN A 464 -15.35 -4.88 -17.97
C ASN A 464 -14.18 -4.46 -18.87
N ASN A 465 -14.32 -3.36 -19.60
CA ASN A 465 -13.26 -2.86 -20.50
C ASN A 465 -12.19 -2.05 -19.76
N GLY A 466 -12.38 -1.81 -18.46
CA GLY A 466 -11.55 -0.96 -17.63
C GLY A 466 -11.89 0.52 -17.83
N ILE A 467 -12.22 1.21 -16.73
CA ILE A 467 -12.56 2.65 -16.72
C ILE A 467 -11.48 3.51 -17.38
N TYR A 468 -10.22 3.07 -17.28
CA TYR A 468 -9.06 3.70 -17.89
C TYR A 468 -8.96 3.49 -19.40
N THR A 469 -9.94 2.92 -20.11
CA THR A 469 -9.99 2.85 -21.59
C THR A 469 -10.54 4.13 -22.23
N TYR A 470 -11.29 4.91 -21.45
CA TYR A 470 -11.74 6.24 -21.82
C TYR A 470 -10.90 7.26 -21.06
N LYS A 471 -10.63 8.42 -21.64
CA LYS A 471 -9.96 9.54 -20.97
C LYS A 471 -10.96 10.42 -20.23
N PHE A 472 -12.13 10.59 -20.85
CA PHE A 472 -13.24 11.34 -20.30
C PHE A 472 -14.49 10.45 -20.17
N LEU A 473 -15.19 10.56 -19.07
CA LEU A 473 -16.49 9.93 -18.86
C LEU A 473 -17.52 10.98 -18.47
N CYS A 474 -18.76 10.81 -18.93
CA CYS A 474 -19.90 11.62 -18.53
C CYS A 474 -21.01 10.67 -18.06
N PHE A 475 -21.38 10.74 -16.77
CA PHE A 475 -22.42 9.89 -16.18
C PHE A 475 -23.77 10.60 -16.26
N ASN A 476 -24.29 10.68 -17.48
CA ASN A 476 -25.48 11.45 -17.83
C ASN A 476 -26.75 10.90 -17.14
N ASP A 477 -27.52 11.81 -16.54
CA ASP A 477 -28.74 11.53 -15.79
C ASP A 477 -30.04 11.56 -16.61
N GLY A 478 -29.98 11.62 -17.95
CA GLY A 478 -31.17 11.58 -18.80
C GLY A 478 -31.91 10.23 -18.84
N ASP A 479 -33.11 10.24 -19.43
CA ASP A 479 -33.95 9.07 -19.74
C ASP A 479 -34.36 8.22 -18.51
N GLY A 480 -34.58 8.85 -17.35
CA GLY A 480 -35.04 8.20 -16.10
C GLY A 480 -33.92 7.56 -15.28
N SER A 481 -32.66 7.78 -15.65
CA SER A 481 -31.53 7.14 -14.98
C SER A 481 -31.29 7.64 -13.56
N ALA A 482 -31.74 8.84 -13.18
CA ALA A 482 -31.68 9.31 -11.80
C ALA A 482 -32.55 8.49 -10.83
N ASN A 483 -33.53 7.73 -11.35
CA ASN A 483 -34.39 6.85 -10.57
C ASN A 483 -34.05 5.35 -10.76
N ASP A 484 -33.02 5.01 -11.54
CA ASP A 484 -32.58 3.62 -11.73
C ASP A 484 -31.64 3.19 -10.60
N GLU A 485 -32.18 2.50 -9.61
CA GLU A 485 -31.43 2.01 -8.44
C GLU A 485 -30.24 1.12 -8.84
N LYS A 486 -30.36 0.30 -9.89
CA LYS A 486 -29.28 -0.58 -10.34
C LYS A 486 -28.13 0.28 -10.89
N PHE A 487 -28.44 1.26 -11.72
CA PHE A 487 -27.46 2.19 -12.26
C PHE A 487 -26.77 3.00 -11.15
N LEU A 488 -27.52 3.53 -10.19
CA LEU A 488 -26.97 4.28 -9.05
C LEU A 488 -26.05 3.42 -8.17
N ASN A 489 -26.44 2.17 -7.90
CA ASN A 489 -25.60 1.25 -7.13
C ASN A 489 -24.31 0.89 -7.88
N ASN A 490 -24.40 0.62 -9.18
CA ASN A 490 -23.22 0.36 -10.02
C ASN A 490 -22.31 1.60 -10.11
N TYR A 491 -22.88 2.80 -10.26
CA TYR A 491 -22.15 4.06 -10.24
C TYR A 491 -21.39 4.25 -8.93
N LYS A 492 -22.08 4.13 -7.78
CA LYS A 492 -21.47 4.27 -6.45
C LYS A 492 -20.37 3.23 -6.23
N SER A 493 -20.61 1.98 -6.62
CA SER A 493 -19.60 0.91 -6.55
C SER A 493 -18.37 1.24 -7.40
N LEU A 494 -18.56 1.60 -8.67
CA LEU A 494 -17.46 1.93 -9.59
C LEU A 494 -16.67 3.16 -9.12
N MET A 495 -17.34 4.24 -8.72
CA MET A 495 -16.69 5.47 -8.27
C MET A 495 -15.96 5.27 -6.94
N SER A 496 -16.56 4.57 -5.97
CA SER A 496 -15.91 4.29 -4.69
C SER A 496 -14.69 3.38 -4.83
N GLN A 497 -14.68 2.46 -5.80
CA GLN A 497 -13.49 1.64 -6.09
C GLN A 497 -12.42 2.41 -6.86
N THR A 498 -12.82 3.23 -7.83
CA THR A 498 -11.88 3.96 -8.70
C THR A 498 -11.24 5.14 -7.97
N TYR A 499 -12.06 5.92 -7.28
CA TYR A 499 -11.71 7.13 -6.54
C TYR A 499 -11.98 6.92 -5.05
N SER A 500 -11.42 5.86 -4.48
CA SER A 500 -11.59 5.51 -3.06
C SER A 500 -10.96 6.52 -2.10
N LYS A 501 -9.93 7.23 -2.57
CA LYS A 501 -9.21 8.25 -1.81
C LYS A 501 -9.82 9.63 -2.00
N ARG A 502 -9.85 10.41 -0.91
CA ARG A 502 -10.40 11.76 -0.88
C ARG A 502 -9.48 12.73 -1.61
N SER A 503 -10.07 13.80 -2.15
CA SER A 503 -9.29 14.95 -2.62
C SER A 503 -8.93 15.88 -1.46
N PRO A 504 -7.93 16.77 -1.62
CA PRO A 504 -7.64 17.86 -0.67
C PRO A 504 -8.78 18.87 -0.49
N PHE A 505 -9.87 18.72 -1.23
CA PHE A 505 -11.04 19.59 -1.21
C PHE A 505 -12.16 19.06 -0.32
N GLU A 506 -12.11 17.78 0.02
CA GLU A 506 -13.08 17.20 0.92
C GLU A 506 -12.69 17.53 2.35
N ILE A 507 -13.72 17.62 3.20
CA ILE A 507 -13.60 17.34 4.61
C ILE A 507 -12.86 16.04 4.64
N GLU A 508 -11.61 16.15 5.07
CA GLU A 508 -11.00 15.12 5.84
C GLU A 508 -12.14 14.64 6.75
N HIS A 509 -12.65 13.42 6.51
CA HIS A 509 -12.57 12.57 7.66
C HIS A 509 -11.07 12.62 7.88
N SER A 510 -10.65 13.52 8.78
CA SER A 510 -9.75 13.11 9.81
C SER A 510 -10.09 11.64 9.98
N SER A 511 -9.13 10.74 9.76
CA SER A 511 -9.07 9.60 10.66
C SER A 511 -9.59 10.11 12.01
N TRP A 512 -10.87 9.85 12.32
CA TRP A 512 -11.70 10.86 13.02
C TRP A 512 -10.90 11.34 14.20
N CYS A 513 -10.52 12.61 14.20
CA CYS A 513 -9.52 13.25 15.06
C CYS A 513 -8.08 13.42 14.48
N SER A 514 -7.84 14.52 13.76
CA SER A 514 -6.63 15.32 14.08
C SER A 514 -6.89 16.14 15.36
N ILE A 515 -7.50 15.50 16.38
CA ILE A 515 -7.60 16.10 17.70
C ILE A 515 -6.16 16.36 18.11
N LYS A 516 -5.86 17.63 18.32
CA LYS A 516 -4.56 18.01 18.83
C LYS A 516 -4.51 17.57 20.27
N ILE A 517 -3.79 16.49 20.53
CA ILE A 517 -3.55 15.97 21.87
C ILE A 517 -2.08 16.27 22.20
N SER A 518 -1.85 17.17 23.15
CA SER A 518 -0.52 17.29 23.73
C SER A 518 -0.30 16.15 24.73
N LYS A 519 0.90 15.56 24.76
CA LYS A 519 1.16 14.34 25.54
C LYS A 519 2.39 14.54 26.40
N THR A 520 2.34 14.03 27.63
CA THR A 520 3.49 14.01 28.52
C THR A 520 3.65 12.66 29.21
N ILE A 521 4.86 12.12 29.12
CA ILE A 521 5.26 10.90 29.81
C ILE A 521 5.72 11.27 31.21
N MET A 522 5.02 10.79 32.22
CA MET A 522 5.43 10.87 33.62
C MET A 522 6.32 9.66 33.92
N ALA A 523 7.64 9.89 33.97
CA ALA A 523 8.62 8.83 34.12
C ALA A 523 9.55 9.04 35.32
N TYR A 524 10.00 7.95 35.91
CA TYR A 524 11.12 7.96 36.85
C TYR A 524 12.44 7.68 36.13
N LYS A 525 13.55 8.25 36.60
CA LYS A 525 14.90 8.03 36.03
C LYS A 525 15.27 6.54 35.91
N THR A 526 14.78 5.73 36.83
CA THR A 526 14.99 4.27 36.86
C THR A 526 14.30 3.54 35.72
N ARG A 527 13.30 4.13 35.06
CA ARG A 527 12.54 3.57 33.93
C ARG A 527 12.64 4.41 32.65
N LYS A 528 13.71 5.20 32.53
CA LYS A 528 13.96 6.07 31.36
C LYS A 528 14.01 5.30 30.02
N ASP A 529 14.35 4.02 30.08
CA ASP A 529 14.40 3.10 28.94
C ASP A 529 13.02 2.81 28.33
N ARG A 530 11.92 3.11 29.05
CA ARG A 530 10.55 3.00 28.53
C ARG A 530 10.13 4.15 27.62
N ILE A 531 10.78 5.31 27.73
CA ILE A 531 10.43 6.52 26.97
C ILE A 531 10.44 6.29 25.45
N PRO A 532 11.48 5.66 24.84
CA PRO A 532 11.48 5.38 23.41
C PRO A 532 10.31 4.49 22.97
N TYR A 533 9.96 3.47 23.76
CA TYR A 533 8.81 2.62 23.48
C TYR A 533 7.52 3.43 23.49
N ILE A 534 7.25 4.19 24.56
CA ILE A 534 6.01 4.98 24.68
C ILE A 534 5.90 5.98 23.52
N ARG A 535 6.98 6.72 23.20
CA ARG A 535 7.00 7.64 22.03
C ARG A 535 6.77 6.93 20.71
N SER A 536 7.30 5.72 20.53
CA SER A 536 7.04 4.94 19.31
C SER A 536 5.56 4.58 19.13
N MET A 537 4.79 4.55 20.23
CA MET A 537 3.37 4.18 20.23
C MET A 537 2.42 5.39 20.15
N VAL A 538 2.74 6.51 20.82
CA VAL A 538 1.85 7.69 20.88
C VAL A 538 2.35 8.90 20.09
N GLY A 539 3.52 8.81 19.46
CA GLY A 539 4.19 9.89 18.74
C GLY A 539 4.94 10.85 19.67
N ASP A 540 5.10 12.09 19.23
CA ASP A 540 5.78 13.14 20.01
C ASP A 540 5.07 13.38 21.34
N ALA A 541 5.83 13.16 22.42
CA ALA A 541 5.40 13.38 23.79
C ALA A 541 6.53 14.03 24.59
N ALA A 542 6.19 15.07 25.34
CA ALA A 542 7.08 15.64 26.35
C ALA A 542 7.36 14.60 27.44
N VAL A 543 8.41 14.82 28.23
CA VAL A 543 8.80 13.89 29.30
C VAL A 543 9.08 14.71 30.54
N SER A 544 8.41 14.36 31.64
CA SER A 544 8.85 14.74 32.98
C SER A 544 9.60 13.57 33.58
N LEU A 545 10.90 13.72 33.76
CA LEU A 545 11.79 12.67 34.26
C LEU A 545 12.22 13.00 35.70
N ASP A 546 11.55 12.40 36.67
CA ASP A 546 11.82 12.60 38.10
C ASP A 546 12.80 11.54 38.64
N ASP A 547 13.65 11.92 39.60
CA ASP A 547 14.53 10.99 40.32
C ASP A 547 14.01 10.61 41.71
N GLY A 548 12.74 10.93 41.99
CA GLY A 548 12.05 10.65 43.23
C GLY A 548 12.18 11.78 44.26
N ARG A 549 12.90 12.87 43.95
CA ARG A 549 13.10 14.00 44.86
C ARG A 549 11.93 14.97 44.91
N TRP A 550 11.12 15.05 43.85
CA TRP A 550 9.99 16.00 43.79
C TRP A 550 8.71 15.45 44.41
N GLY A 551 8.58 14.13 44.51
CA GLY A 551 7.35 13.48 44.95
C GLY A 551 6.34 13.32 43.81
N LEU A 552 5.42 12.37 43.98
CA LEU A 552 4.49 11.94 42.92
C LEU A 552 3.62 13.09 42.41
N TRP A 553 3.04 13.89 43.31
CA TRP A 553 2.17 15.00 42.91
C TRP A 553 2.93 16.06 42.11
N GLU A 554 4.10 16.49 42.55
CA GLU A 554 4.86 17.54 41.85
C GLU A 554 5.31 17.07 40.46
N ASN A 555 5.72 15.80 40.31
CA ASN A 555 6.03 15.24 39.00
C ASN A 555 4.79 15.23 38.07
N SER A 556 3.65 14.80 38.60
CA SER A 556 2.37 14.78 37.89
C SER A 556 1.91 16.19 37.50
N ARG A 557 2.02 17.16 38.41
CA ARG A 557 1.73 18.59 38.22
C ARG A 557 2.54 19.19 37.06
N ARG A 558 3.84 18.90 36.99
CA ARG A 558 4.71 19.33 35.87
C ARG A 558 4.29 18.72 34.55
N CYS A 559 3.81 17.47 34.55
CA CYS A 559 3.28 16.86 33.34
C CYS A 559 2.07 17.65 32.82
N TRP A 560 1.09 17.91 33.67
CA TRP A 560 -0.09 18.70 33.29
C TRP A 560 0.24 20.13 32.83
N LEU A 561 1.17 20.80 33.50
CA LEU A 561 1.58 22.16 33.13
C LEU A 561 2.34 22.23 31.80
N SER A 562 2.89 21.10 31.33
CA SER A 562 3.57 21.03 30.02
C SER A 562 2.61 20.94 28.83
N ARG A 563 1.30 21.01 29.06
CA ARG A 563 0.30 21.02 27.98
C ARG A 563 0.57 22.12 26.96
N ASP A 564 0.27 21.82 25.70
CA ASP A 564 0.15 22.84 24.67
C ASP A 564 -1.22 23.54 24.81
N PRO A 565 -1.30 24.85 25.08
CA PRO A 565 -2.58 25.56 25.14
C PRO A 565 -3.41 25.51 23.85
N ALA A 566 -2.77 25.28 22.70
CA ALA A 566 -3.44 25.14 21.40
C ALA A 566 -3.97 23.72 21.13
N SER A 567 -3.65 22.76 22.01
CA SER A 567 -4.19 21.41 21.96
C SER A 567 -5.60 21.36 22.55
N GLU A 568 -6.43 20.45 22.04
CA GLU A 568 -7.79 20.25 22.54
C GLU A 568 -7.79 19.43 23.83
N PHE A 569 -6.91 18.42 23.90
CA PHE A 569 -6.72 17.58 25.08
C PHE A 569 -5.25 17.51 25.49
N HIS A 570 -5.04 17.30 26.78
CA HIS A 570 -3.73 16.93 27.31
C HIS A 570 -3.80 15.52 27.90
N LEU A 571 -2.88 14.66 27.48
CA LEU A 571 -2.76 13.26 27.92
C LEU A 571 -1.49 13.08 28.74
N VAL A 572 -1.64 12.62 29.99
CA VAL A 572 -0.53 12.19 30.84
C VAL A 572 -0.47 10.67 30.85
N ILE A 573 0.71 10.11 30.59
CA ILE A 573 0.96 8.66 30.49
C ILE A 573 2.09 8.27 31.44
N GLN A 574 1.86 7.25 32.28
CA GLN A 574 2.87 6.70 33.17
C GLN A 574 3.87 5.79 32.42
N ASP A 575 5.08 5.69 32.94
CA ASP A 575 6.20 4.94 32.35
C ASP A 575 6.04 3.41 32.37
N ASP A 576 5.10 2.88 33.15
CA ASP A 576 4.73 1.47 33.21
C ASP A 576 3.56 1.08 32.27
N ALA A 577 3.12 2.00 31.41
CA ALA A 577 2.09 1.73 30.41
C ALA A 577 2.59 0.77 29.30
N VAL A 578 1.70 -0.15 28.90
CA VAL A 578 1.73 -0.89 27.64
C VAL A 578 0.62 -0.33 26.76
N ILE A 579 0.98 0.16 25.58
CA ILE A 579 0.05 0.88 24.70
C ILE A 579 -0.37 -0.04 23.56
N CYS A 580 -1.63 0.03 23.14
CA CYS A 580 -2.12 -0.75 22.00
C CYS A 580 -1.50 -0.28 20.66
N ARG A 581 -1.33 -1.21 19.72
CA ARG A 581 -1.01 -0.96 18.32
C ARG A 581 -2.11 -0.10 17.70
N GLU A 582 -1.68 0.76 16.77
CA GLU A 582 -2.56 1.73 16.12
C GLU A 582 -3.32 2.61 17.15
N PHE A 583 -2.65 2.99 18.23
CA PHE A 583 -3.23 3.77 19.34
C PHE A 583 -4.05 4.97 18.88
N SER A 584 -3.54 5.75 17.92
CA SER A 584 -4.25 6.91 17.37
C SER A 584 -5.57 6.52 16.70
N ASN A 585 -5.62 5.41 15.95
CA ASN A 585 -6.83 4.93 15.28
C ASN A 585 -7.86 4.44 16.31
N ARG A 586 -7.42 3.69 17.32
CA ARG A 586 -8.32 3.18 18.36
C ARG A 586 -8.85 4.27 19.29
N LEU A 587 -8.04 5.30 19.54
CA LEU A 587 -8.48 6.50 20.26
C LEU A 587 -9.50 7.30 19.43
N SER A 588 -9.31 7.34 18.10
CA SER A 588 -10.25 7.93 17.14
C SER A 588 -11.62 7.23 17.18
N GLU A 589 -11.62 5.89 17.21
CA GLU A 589 -12.83 5.07 17.38
C GLU A 589 -13.55 5.38 18.70
N LEU A 590 -12.81 5.51 19.81
CA LEU A 590 -13.40 5.86 21.11
C LEU A 590 -14.08 7.24 21.09
N PHE A 591 -13.52 8.23 20.39
CA PHE A 591 -14.16 9.53 20.24
C PHE A 591 -15.41 9.46 19.38
N ALA A 592 -15.37 8.71 18.27
CA ALA A 592 -16.53 8.48 17.42
C ALA A 592 -17.67 7.81 18.19
N ASP A 593 -17.35 6.82 19.04
CA ASP A 593 -18.33 6.13 19.88
C ASP A 593 -18.98 7.04 20.93
N VAL A 594 -18.26 8.07 21.41
CA VAL A 594 -18.80 9.08 22.34
C VAL A 594 -19.68 10.11 21.62
N GLY A 595 -19.39 10.39 20.35
CA GLY A 595 -20.14 11.32 19.50
C GLY A 595 -19.74 12.79 19.71
N ASN A 596 -20.56 13.71 19.20
CA ASN A 596 -20.22 15.14 19.06
C ASN A 596 -19.86 15.85 20.39
N ASP A 597 -20.27 15.30 21.54
CA ASP A 597 -19.99 15.85 22.87
C ASP A 597 -18.66 15.39 23.47
N TYR A 598 -17.78 14.75 22.70
CA TYR A 598 -16.53 14.17 23.21
C TYR A 598 -15.64 15.14 24.01
N LYS A 599 -15.69 16.45 23.70
CA LYS A 599 -14.95 17.50 24.44
C LYS A 599 -15.48 17.79 25.84
N ASN A 600 -16.69 17.31 26.17
CA ASN A 600 -17.32 17.48 27.48
C ASN A 600 -16.97 16.35 28.46
N PHE A 601 -16.01 15.49 28.11
CA PHE A 601 -15.58 14.35 28.90
C PHE A 601 -14.07 14.38 29.18
N ALA A 602 -13.68 13.72 30.26
CA ALA A 602 -12.33 13.22 30.42
C ALA A 602 -12.26 11.73 30.06
N TYR A 603 -11.06 11.22 29.82
CA TYR A 603 -10.84 9.88 29.30
C TYR A 603 -9.81 9.15 30.14
N CYS A 604 -10.19 7.98 30.63
CA CYS A 604 -9.26 7.04 31.26
C CYS A 604 -9.05 5.89 30.28
N LEU A 605 -7.87 5.85 29.64
CA LEU A 605 -7.57 4.91 28.55
C LEU A 605 -7.21 3.50 29.05
N TYR A 606 -7.09 3.36 30.38
CA TYR A 606 -6.91 2.10 31.09
C TYR A 606 -8.22 1.67 31.77
N PHE A 607 -8.63 0.42 31.58
CA PHE A 607 -9.83 -0.16 32.18
C PHE A 607 -9.56 -1.51 32.87
N ARG A 608 -10.05 -1.61 34.10
CA ARG A 608 -9.99 -2.84 34.90
C ARG A 608 -11.14 -2.96 35.90
N ILE A 609 -11.76 -4.14 35.91
CA ILE A 609 -12.65 -4.68 36.95
C ILE A 609 -11.81 -5.18 38.13
N LYS A 610 -12.19 -4.81 39.35
CA LYS A 610 -11.59 -5.36 40.58
C LYS A 610 -12.42 -6.55 41.08
N GLY A 611 -11.85 -7.76 41.05
CA GLY A 611 -12.49 -8.97 41.61
C GLY A 611 -12.50 -8.95 43.16
N ASN A 612 -13.56 -9.51 43.78
CA ASN A 612 -13.71 -9.63 45.24
C ASN A 612 -13.58 -8.30 46.05
N SER A 613 -14.22 -7.24 45.60
CA SER A 613 -14.30 -5.98 46.36
C SER A 613 -15.45 -6.02 47.39
N LYS A 614 -15.13 -5.84 48.69
CA LYS A 614 -16.12 -5.48 49.74
C LYS A 614 -16.56 -4.01 49.67
N ASN A 615 -15.98 -3.23 48.75
CA ASN A 615 -16.28 -1.80 48.57
C ASN A 615 -17.37 -1.62 47.49
N ASP A 616 -18.53 -1.12 47.93
CA ASP A 616 -19.72 -0.90 47.09
C ASP A 616 -19.47 0.02 45.89
N VAL A 617 -18.54 0.97 46.00
CA VAL A 617 -18.19 1.90 44.91
C VAL A 617 -17.58 1.13 43.72
N LEU A 618 -16.71 0.17 43.99
CA LEU A 618 -16.07 -0.66 42.96
C LEU A 618 -17.03 -1.73 42.43
N VAL A 619 -17.89 -2.28 43.28
CA VAL A 619 -18.97 -3.19 42.85
C VAL A 619 -19.90 -2.47 41.87
N ASN A 620 -20.30 -1.24 42.17
CA ASN A 620 -21.16 -0.44 41.30
C ASN A 620 -20.47 -0.02 39.99
N PHE A 621 -19.16 0.29 40.05
CA PHE A 621 -18.35 0.53 38.85
C PHE A 621 -18.32 -0.69 37.93
N ASN A 622 -18.00 -1.87 38.49
CA ASN A 622 -17.99 -3.14 37.75
C ASN A 622 -19.37 -3.45 37.14
N LYS A 623 -20.46 -3.24 37.89
CA LYS A 623 -21.84 -3.42 37.41
C LYS A 623 -22.14 -2.55 36.18
N ARG A 624 -21.75 -1.27 36.20
CA ARG A 624 -21.94 -0.36 35.05
C ARG A 624 -21.16 -0.81 33.82
N ALA A 625 -19.90 -1.20 34.02
CA ALA A 625 -19.06 -1.70 32.93
C ALA A 625 -19.65 -2.97 32.29
N ILE A 626 -20.06 -3.94 33.11
CA ILE A 626 -20.69 -5.18 32.64
C ILE A 626 -22.02 -4.90 31.94
N ALA A 627 -22.83 -3.98 32.46
CA ALA A 627 -24.10 -3.61 31.82
C ALA A 627 -23.88 -2.96 30.44
N ALA A 628 -22.90 -2.07 30.31
CA ALA A 628 -22.53 -1.45 29.04
C ALA A 628 -22.01 -2.48 28.03
N TYR A 629 -21.14 -3.40 28.47
CA TYR A 629 -20.67 -4.51 27.64
C TYR A 629 -21.81 -5.42 27.15
N LYS A 630 -22.72 -5.81 28.05
CA LYS A 630 -23.90 -6.62 27.70
C LYS A 630 -24.84 -5.90 26.72
N ALA A 631 -24.86 -4.56 26.76
CA ALA A 631 -25.61 -3.74 25.81
C ALA A 631 -24.87 -3.50 24.49
N GLY A 632 -23.72 -4.16 24.26
CA GLY A 632 -22.95 -4.06 23.02
C GLY A 632 -22.18 -2.75 22.85
N LYS A 633 -21.96 -1.98 23.92
CA LYS A 633 -21.22 -0.70 23.86
C LYS A 633 -19.71 -0.95 23.87
N GLY A 634 -18.95 -0.11 23.17
CA GLY A 634 -17.47 -0.12 23.18
C GLY A 634 -16.86 0.55 24.42
N GLN A 635 -17.68 1.30 25.17
CA GLN A 635 -17.26 2.13 26.29
C GLN A 635 -18.36 2.26 27.36
N PHE A 636 -17.98 2.80 28.52
CA PHE A 636 -18.93 3.23 29.54
C PHE A 636 -18.45 4.50 30.24
N ILE A 637 -19.36 5.18 30.93
CA ILE A 637 -19.11 6.48 31.55
C ILE A 637 -19.27 6.38 33.07
N ASP A 638 -18.29 6.90 33.82
CA ASP A 638 -18.35 6.99 35.28
C ASP A 638 -18.10 8.42 35.79
N LYS A 639 -18.46 8.66 37.06
CA LYS A 639 -18.27 9.97 37.72
C LYS A 639 -16.83 10.19 38.22
N TYR A 640 -16.11 9.13 38.56
CA TYR A 640 -14.87 9.21 39.31
C TYR A 640 -13.77 8.42 38.62
N LEU A 641 -12.53 8.91 38.65
CA LEU A 641 -11.34 8.19 38.17
C LEU A 641 -11.04 7.00 39.08
N ARG A 642 -10.52 5.89 38.54
CA ARG A 642 -10.11 4.72 39.34
C ARG A 642 -8.62 4.43 39.25
N TYR A 643 -8.04 4.50 38.05
CA TYR A 643 -6.64 4.18 37.80
C TYR A 643 -6.13 5.11 36.69
N GLY A 644 -5.24 6.05 36.99
CA GLY A 644 -4.78 7.08 36.05
C GLY A 644 -3.45 6.77 35.36
N ILE A 645 -3.24 5.52 34.93
CA ILE A 645 -2.03 5.13 34.17
C ILE A 645 -1.91 5.97 32.89
N ALA A 646 -3.04 6.21 32.23
CA ALA A 646 -3.14 7.08 31.07
C ALA A 646 -4.47 7.84 31.14
N TYR A 647 -4.37 9.13 31.47
CA TYR A 647 -5.53 9.98 31.71
C TYR A 647 -5.45 11.25 30.86
N MET A 648 -6.57 11.61 30.26
CA MET A 648 -6.67 12.71 29.32
C MET A 648 -7.88 13.58 29.64
N MET A 649 -7.71 14.90 29.56
CA MET A 649 -8.80 15.86 29.75
C MET A 649 -8.64 17.06 28.81
N PRO A 650 -9.71 17.85 28.58
CA PRO A 650 -9.63 19.05 27.76
C PRO A 650 -8.56 20.01 28.26
N SER A 651 -7.63 20.43 27.39
CA SER A 651 -6.45 21.21 27.76
C SER A 651 -6.77 22.55 28.42
N HIS A 652 -7.91 23.15 28.06
CA HIS A 652 -8.37 24.41 28.63
C HIS A 652 -8.76 24.28 30.11
N LEU A 653 -9.12 23.09 30.59
CA LEU A 653 -9.49 22.83 31.99
C LEU A 653 -8.28 22.57 32.90
N VAL A 654 -7.11 22.29 32.33
CA VAL A 654 -5.92 21.88 33.10
C VAL A 654 -5.45 22.94 34.12
N PRO A 655 -5.39 24.26 33.81
CA PRO A 655 -4.99 25.25 34.81
C PRO A 655 -5.93 25.25 36.03
N GLU A 656 -7.24 25.17 35.79
CA GLU A 656 -8.23 25.13 36.86
C GLU A 656 -8.15 23.82 37.65
N MET A 657 -7.87 22.70 36.98
CA MET A 657 -7.62 21.43 37.63
C MET A 657 -6.43 21.51 38.59
N ILE A 658 -5.33 22.14 38.17
CA ILE A 658 -4.13 22.31 38.99
C ILE A 658 -4.43 23.20 40.19
N ASP A 659 -5.09 24.34 40.00
CA ASP A 659 -5.47 25.24 41.10
C ASP A 659 -6.41 24.56 42.12
N HIS A 660 -7.30 23.69 41.64
CA HIS A 660 -8.17 22.89 42.49
C HIS A 660 -7.37 21.81 43.23
N ALA A 661 -6.51 21.10 42.51
CA ALA A 661 -5.71 20.02 43.04
C ALA A 661 -4.68 20.51 44.07
N ASP A 662 -4.05 21.67 43.88
CA ASP A 662 -3.08 22.27 44.80
C ASP A 662 -3.73 22.69 46.14
N LYS A 663 -5.07 22.78 46.23
CA LYS A 663 -5.79 23.02 47.50
C LYS A 663 -6.07 21.73 48.30
N LEU A 664 -5.81 20.56 47.71
CA LEU A 664 -6.11 19.25 48.30
C LEU A 664 -4.90 18.63 48.99
N ASP A 665 -4.08 19.42 49.67
CA ASP A 665 -2.84 18.96 50.32
C ASP A 665 -3.02 17.81 51.31
N HIS A 666 -4.20 17.75 51.95
CA HIS A 666 -4.60 16.65 52.84
C HIS A 666 -4.65 15.27 52.14
N LEU A 667 -4.72 15.20 50.81
CA LEU A 667 -4.70 13.95 50.04
C LEU A 667 -3.29 13.40 49.79
N GLY A 668 -2.23 14.11 50.21
CA GLY A 668 -0.85 13.65 50.07
C GLY A 668 -0.46 13.38 48.61
N ASN A 669 0.20 12.24 48.36
CA ASN A 669 0.79 11.91 47.04
C ASN A 669 -0.21 11.36 46.00
N HIS A 670 -1.52 11.32 46.28
CA HIS A 670 -2.51 10.67 45.40
C HIS A 670 -2.99 11.56 44.24
N ASP A 671 -2.22 11.62 43.16
CA ASP A 671 -2.52 12.40 41.95
C ASP A 671 -3.85 12.01 41.28
N ASP A 672 -4.11 10.71 41.06
CA ASP A 672 -5.37 10.21 40.51
C ASP A 672 -6.61 10.70 41.27
N THR A 673 -6.49 10.80 42.60
CA THR A 673 -7.59 11.24 43.47
C THR A 673 -7.85 12.72 43.32
N ARG A 674 -6.81 13.53 43.12
CA ARG A 674 -6.93 14.98 42.87
C ARG A 674 -7.67 15.25 41.56
N TYR A 675 -7.33 14.53 40.49
CA TYR A 675 -8.01 14.63 39.19
C TYR A 675 -9.47 14.20 39.28
N SER A 676 -9.73 13.09 39.97
CA SER A 676 -11.07 12.56 40.21
C SER A 676 -11.96 13.58 40.96
N HIS A 677 -11.39 14.26 41.97
CA HIS A 677 -12.12 15.27 42.73
C HIS A 677 -12.45 16.50 41.88
N PHE A 678 -11.50 16.98 41.07
CA PHE A 678 -11.76 18.08 40.15
C PHE A 678 -12.85 17.71 39.13
N ALA A 679 -12.73 16.55 38.48
CA ALA A 679 -13.70 16.08 37.50
C ALA A 679 -15.11 15.98 38.12
N ALA A 680 -15.22 15.43 39.33
CA ALA A 680 -16.49 15.36 40.05
C ALA A 680 -17.04 16.74 40.46
N HIS A 681 -16.18 17.68 40.85
CA HIS A 681 -16.57 19.05 41.20
C HIS A 681 -17.09 19.82 39.97
N LYS A 682 -16.49 19.60 38.80
CA LYS A 682 -16.89 20.22 37.53
C LYS A 682 -18.04 19.54 36.82
N GLY A 683 -18.48 18.38 37.30
CA GLY A 683 -19.42 17.52 36.56
C GLY A 683 -18.83 16.90 35.30
N LEU A 684 -17.49 16.93 35.14
CA LEU A 684 -16.77 16.33 34.02
C LEU A 684 -16.78 14.80 34.18
N ARG A 685 -17.58 14.13 33.34
CA ARG A 685 -17.73 12.67 33.36
C ARG A 685 -16.53 12.01 32.70
N ILE A 686 -16.21 10.77 33.10
CA ILE A 686 -15.03 10.04 32.62
C ILE A 686 -15.47 8.87 31.75
N VAL A 687 -14.98 8.84 30.52
CA VAL A 687 -15.15 7.74 29.57
C VAL A 687 -14.07 6.69 29.80
N TYR A 688 -14.47 5.43 29.85
CA TYR A 688 -13.61 4.25 29.93
C TYR A 688 -13.89 3.34 28.73
N PRO A 689 -12.86 2.96 27.96
CA PRO A 689 -13.03 1.98 26.89
C PRO A 689 -13.19 0.59 27.51
N LEU A 690 -14.16 -0.20 27.05
CA LEU A 690 -14.37 -1.57 27.56
C LEU A 690 -13.28 -2.51 27.07
N ALA A 691 -12.75 -2.27 25.86
CA ALA A 691 -11.45 -2.76 25.42
C ALA A 691 -10.39 -1.74 25.81
N SER A 692 -9.64 -2.00 26.88
CA SER A 692 -8.60 -1.10 27.36
C SER A 692 -7.58 -0.81 26.26
N LEU A 693 -7.31 0.47 26.00
CA LEU A 693 -6.28 0.90 25.05
C LEU A 693 -4.87 0.87 25.68
N ILE A 694 -4.83 0.81 27.00
CA ILE A 694 -3.63 0.76 27.82
C ILE A 694 -3.68 -0.46 28.72
N ASP A 695 -2.57 -1.15 28.88
CA ASP A 695 -2.35 -2.16 29.92
C ASP A 695 -1.17 -1.72 30.80
N GLN A 696 -0.93 -2.42 31.90
CA GLN A 696 0.19 -2.17 32.79
C GLN A 696 1.24 -3.27 32.60
N ASP A 697 2.51 -2.87 32.40
CA ASP A 697 3.60 -3.83 32.21
C ASP A 697 3.87 -4.58 33.53
N PRO A 698 3.66 -5.91 33.60
CA PRO A 698 3.75 -6.65 34.85
C PRO A 698 5.18 -6.70 35.42
N ASN A 699 6.19 -6.36 34.61
CA ASN A 699 7.60 -6.35 35.01
C ASN A 699 8.01 -5.06 35.73
N TYR A 700 7.18 -4.02 35.72
CA TYR A 700 7.48 -2.73 36.35
C TYR A 700 6.52 -2.50 37.52
N LEU A 701 7.06 -2.46 38.74
CA LEU A 701 6.28 -2.23 39.97
C LEU A 701 5.66 -0.81 39.98
N SER A 702 4.43 -0.68 40.45
CA SER A 702 3.90 0.64 40.82
C SER A 702 4.67 1.17 42.04
N THR A 703 4.85 2.48 42.13
CA THR A 703 5.65 3.13 43.18
C THR A 703 5.02 3.05 44.59
N HIS A 704 3.88 2.36 44.76
CA HIS A 704 3.06 2.48 45.97
C HIS A 704 2.74 1.23 46.79
N SER A 705 3.13 0.01 46.41
CA SER A 705 3.12 -1.10 47.40
C SER A 705 3.73 -2.39 46.87
N SER A 706 4.67 -2.95 47.64
CA SER A 706 5.17 -4.31 47.50
C SER A 706 4.17 -5.35 48.03
N SER A 707 3.18 -5.72 47.22
CA SER A 707 2.39 -6.95 47.45
C SER A 707 1.76 -7.48 46.14
N SER A 708 2.31 -8.61 45.68
CA SER A 708 1.85 -9.54 44.62
C SER A 708 1.25 -8.96 43.32
N ASN A 709 2.13 -8.62 42.38
CA ASN A 709 1.88 -8.18 40.98
C ASN A 709 1.09 -9.13 40.05
N LYS A 710 0.52 -10.24 40.52
CA LYS A 710 -0.14 -11.22 39.65
C LYS A 710 -1.52 -10.78 39.12
N GLN A 711 -2.01 -9.58 39.45
CA GLN A 711 -3.37 -9.15 39.08
C GLN A 711 -3.49 -7.74 38.49
N LEU A 712 -2.41 -6.97 38.28
CA LEU A 712 -2.53 -5.54 37.96
C LEU A 712 -2.90 -5.18 36.51
N GLY A 713 -2.96 -6.15 35.59
CA GLY A 713 -3.31 -5.88 34.18
C GLY A 713 -4.76 -5.46 33.96
N ALA A 714 -5.01 -4.80 32.84
CA ALA A 714 -6.32 -4.46 32.32
C ALA A 714 -7.21 -5.70 32.26
N THR A 715 -8.50 -5.52 32.51
CA THR A 715 -9.45 -6.65 32.46
C THR A 715 -9.61 -7.21 31.06
N TRP A 716 -9.53 -6.33 30.07
CA TRP A 716 -9.49 -6.68 28.67
C TRP A 716 -8.59 -5.65 27.99
N PHE A 717 -7.41 -6.07 27.54
CA PHE A 717 -6.52 -5.26 26.73
C PHE A 717 -6.72 -5.61 25.26
N ILE A 718 -6.84 -4.59 24.40
CA ILE A 718 -7.34 -4.76 23.04
C ILE A 718 -6.41 -5.60 22.14
N ASP A 719 -5.10 -5.60 22.40
CA ASP A 719 -4.13 -6.44 21.68
C ASP A 719 -3.67 -7.68 22.48
N GLY A 720 -4.25 -7.91 23.65
CA GLY A 720 -3.90 -9.01 24.54
C GLY A 720 -4.72 -10.28 24.27
N VAL A 721 -4.23 -11.40 24.80
CA VAL A 721 -4.95 -12.70 24.79
C VAL A 721 -6.04 -12.76 25.89
N ASN A 722 -6.15 -11.71 26.71
CA ASN A 722 -7.09 -11.64 27.84
C ASN A 722 -8.51 -11.36 27.34
N SER A 723 -9.38 -12.38 27.34
CA SER A 723 -10.81 -12.23 27.04
C SER A 723 -11.59 -11.68 28.23
N PHE A 724 -12.58 -10.81 27.97
CA PHE A 724 -13.52 -10.32 28.98
C PHE A 724 -14.35 -11.49 29.54
N LYS A 725 -13.85 -12.16 30.58
CA LYS A 725 -14.56 -13.26 31.24
C LYS A 725 -15.64 -12.70 32.15
N THR A 726 -16.89 -12.73 31.71
CA THR A 726 -18.08 -12.49 32.55
C THR A 726 -18.25 -13.65 33.54
N HIS A 727 -17.43 -13.74 34.57
CA HIS A 727 -17.63 -14.73 35.64
C HIS A 727 -18.72 -14.25 36.62
N ILE A 728 -19.97 -14.41 36.20
CA ILE A 728 -21.01 -14.94 37.09
C ILE A 728 -21.43 -16.27 36.45
N GLU A 729 -21.17 -17.34 37.18
CA GLU A 729 -21.61 -18.73 36.99
C GLU A 729 -20.75 -19.74 36.18
N SER A 730 -20.35 -20.75 36.94
CA SER A 730 -20.12 -22.17 36.60
C SER A 730 -18.79 -22.63 35.96
N LYS A 731 -18.00 -23.26 36.85
CA LYS A 731 -17.21 -24.51 36.74
C LYS A 731 -16.14 -24.68 35.64
N GLN A 732 -14.91 -24.81 36.14
CA GLN A 732 -13.79 -25.62 35.64
C GLN A 732 -13.46 -25.56 34.14
N ILE A 733 -12.55 -24.66 33.76
CA ILE A 733 -11.53 -24.96 32.75
C ILE A 733 -10.21 -24.37 33.24
N SER A 734 -9.30 -25.24 33.64
CA SER A 734 -7.88 -24.96 33.88
C SER A 734 -7.23 -24.49 32.59
N THR A 735 -6.66 -23.29 32.59
CA THR A 735 -5.63 -22.90 31.62
C THR A 735 -4.35 -22.68 32.42
N GLU A 736 -3.62 -23.78 32.61
CA GLU A 736 -2.21 -23.72 32.98
C GLU A 736 -1.48 -22.92 31.89
N LEU A 737 -0.79 -21.84 32.29
CA LEU A 737 0.19 -21.19 31.43
C LEU A 737 1.28 -22.21 31.13
N SER A 738 1.31 -22.71 29.89
CA SER A 738 2.43 -23.51 29.40
C SER A 738 3.74 -22.72 29.56
N PRO A 739 4.85 -23.38 29.96
CA PRO A 739 6.15 -22.71 30.12
C PRO A 739 6.59 -22.02 28.81
N PRO A 740 7.41 -20.95 28.89
CA PRO A 740 7.89 -20.22 27.71
C PRO A 740 8.60 -21.17 26.75
N THR A 741 8.18 -21.16 25.49
CA THR A 741 8.76 -22.00 24.43
C THR A 741 9.88 -21.29 23.67
N SER A 742 10.89 -22.04 23.25
CA SER A 742 11.95 -21.56 22.34
C SER A 742 11.42 -21.50 20.91
N LYS A 743 11.44 -20.34 20.28
CA LYS A 743 10.93 -20.15 18.91
C LYS A 743 11.96 -20.53 17.85
N VAL A 744 11.68 -21.53 17.01
CA VAL A 744 12.64 -22.05 16.02
C VAL A 744 11.93 -22.23 14.67
N PHE A 745 12.63 -21.94 13.58
CA PHE A 745 12.16 -22.20 12.22
C PHE A 745 12.71 -23.56 11.76
N TYR A 746 11.83 -24.50 11.42
CA TYR A 746 12.22 -25.81 10.89
C TYR A 746 11.10 -26.43 10.03
N TRP A 747 11.46 -27.44 9.22
CA TRP A 747 10.51 -28.20 8.40
C TRP A 747 9.85 -29.31 9.21
N ASP A 748 8.54 -29.46 9.06
CA ASP A 748 7.71 -30.44 9.76
C ASP A 748 6.72 -31.14 8.82
N ASP A 749 6.90 -31.00 7.49
CA ASP A 749 5.97 -31.52 6.49
C ASP A 749 6.14 -33.04 6.25
N LYS A 750 7.36 -33.54 6.40
CA LYS A 750 7.71 -34.96 6.25
C LYS A 750 8.71 -35.33 7.34
N ALA A 751 8.52 -36.48 7.98
CA ALA A 751 9.45 -37.00 8.98
C ALA A 751 10.85 -37.17 8.37
N ASN A 752 11.83 -36.48 8.95
CA ASN A 752 13.23 -36.49 8.56
C ASN A 752 14.06 -36.00 9.73
N PHE A 753 14.90 -36.87 10.29
CA PHE A 753 15.68 -36.55 11.48
C PHE A 753 16.54 -35.29 11.28
N GLY A 754 17.01 -35.02 10.07
CA GLY A 754 17.82 -33.84 9.76
C GLY A 754 17.10 -32.53 10.01
N ASP A 755 15.79 -32.48 9.71
CA ASP A 755 14.94 -31.31 9.97
C ASP A 755 14.53 -31.22 11.46
N GLU A 756 14.54 -32.36 12.16
CA GLU A 756 14.21 -32.47 13.58
C GLU A 756 15.39 -32.19 14.53
N ILE A 757 16.65 -32.27 14.08
CA ILE A 757 17.82 -31.98 14.95
C ILE A 757 17.78 -30.54 15.50
N GLY A 758 17.41 -29.56 14.67
CA GLY A 758 17.32 -28.15 15.06
C GLY A 758 16.42 -27.92 16.28
N PRO A 759 15.12 -28.28 16.24
CA PRO A 759 14.26 -28.19 17.42
C PRO A 759 14.75 -29.11 18.55
N TRP A 760 15.20 -30.33 18.25
CA TRP A 760 15.66 -31.31 19.25
C TRP A 760 16.84 -30.80 20.09
N ILE A 761 17.81 -30.10 19.48
CA ILE A 761 18.99 -29.61 20.20
C ILE A 761 18.65 -28.36 21.01
N ILE A 762 17.81 -27.46 20.47
CA ILE A 762 17.36 -26.27 21.18
C ILE A 762 16.53 -26.64 22.41
N GLU A 763 15.69 -27.68 22.36
CA GLU A 763 14.98 -28.17 23.56
C GLU A 763 15.96 -28.60 24.66
N ARG A 764 17.08 -29.25 24.29
CA ARG A 764 18.09 -29.73 25.26
C ARG A 764 18.98 -28.64 25.82
N ILE A 765 19.37 -27.67 25.00
CA ILE A 765 20.16 -26.52 25.40
C ILE A 765 19.32 -25.62 26.30
N SER A 766 18.15 -25.20 25.81
CA SER A 766 17.31 -24.21 26.50
C SER A 766 16.50 -24.76 27.66
N LYS A 767 16.33 -26.10 27.76
CA LYS A 767 15.42 -26.79 28.69
C LYS A 767 13.95 -26.35 28.56
N ARG A 768 13.57 -25.84 27.38
CA ARG A 768 12.21 -25.37 27.06
C ARG A 768 11.70 -26.06 25.81
N LYS A 769 10.39 -26.27 25.74
CA LYS A 769 9.74 -26.78 24.52
C LYS A 769 9.95 -25.85 23.35
N VAL A 770 10.07 -26.38 22.14
CA VAL A 770 10.23 -25.56 20.93
C VAL A 770 8.89 -25.30 20.25
N ASN A 771 8.70 -24.07 19.74
CA ASN A 771 7.58 -23.69 18.88
C ASN A 771 8.06 -23.44 17.45
N ASN A 772 7.38 -24.03 16.46
CA ASN A 772 7.73 -23.84 15.05
C ASN A 772 7.16 -22.51 14.51
N VAL A 773 8.03 -21.53 14.24
CA VAL A 773 7.63 -20.23 13.68
C VAL A 773 7.50 -20.22 12.15
N ARG A 774 7.74 -21.34 11.46
CA ARG A 774 7.63 -21.41 9.99
C ARG A 774 6.23 -21.05 9.49
N LYS A 775 5.20 -21.58 10.16
CA LYS A 775 3.78 -21.38 9.80
C LYS A 775 3.17 -20.10 10.40
N ASN A 776 3.73 -19.56 11.49
CA ASN A 776 3.23 -18.35 12.14
C ASN A 776 4.08 -17.12 11.77
N LYS A 777 3.67 -16.41 10.71
CA LYS A 777 4.45 -15.29 10.15
C LYS A 777 4.56 -14.05 11.05
N ASN A 778 3.76 -13.97 12.10
CA ASN A 778 3.80 -12.88 13.08
C ASN A 778 4.88 -13.09 14.15
N GLU A 779 5.53 -14.26 14.17
CA GLU A 779 6.58 -14.59 15.11
C GLU A 779 7.95 -14.64 14.44
N VAL A 780 8.94 -14.12 15.14
CA VAL A 780 10.36 -14.26 14.79
C VAL A 780 10.98 -15.36 15.64
N GLY A 781 12.05 -15.97 15.13
CA GLY A 781 12.75 -17.03 15.83
C GLY A 781 14.12 -17.34 15.24
N LEU A 782 14.68 -18.46 15.70
CA LEU A 782 16.00 -18.94 15.31
C LEU A 782 15.92 -19.86 14.10
N MET A 783 16.74 -19.60 13.09
CA MET A 783 17.02 -20.51 11.99
C MET A 783 18.31 -21.25 12.31
N THR A 784 18.21 -22.56 12.57
CA THR A 784 19.31 -23.41 13.03
C THR A 784 19.23 -24.78 12.37
N VAL A 785 20.40 -25.37 12.11
CA VAL A 785 20.57 -26.70 11.48
C VAL A 785 19.97 -26.79 10.07
N GLY A 786 20.68 -27.47 9.16
CA GLY A 786 20.22 -27.67 7.79
C GLY A 786 20.34 -26.45 6.87
N SER A 787 19.89 -26.61 5.64
CA SER A 787 20.03 -25.62 4.55
C SER A 787 18.77 -24.75 4.41
N ILE A 788 18.50 -23.88 5.38
CA ILE A 788 17.23 -23.13 5.47
C ILE A 788 17.37 -21.61 5.39
N VAL A 789 18.58 -21.04 5.38
CA VAL A 789 18.79 -19.58 5.43
C VAL A 789 18.03 -18.82 4.33
N GLN A 790 17.97 -19.37 3.10
CA GLN A 790 17.24 -18.78 1.97
C GLN A 790 15.71 -18.66 2.16
N GLN A 791 15.17 -19.30 3.20
CA GLN A 791 13.73 -19.35 3.51
C GLN A 791 13.31 -18.22 4.44
N ILE A 792 14.23 -17.35 4.83
CA ILE A 792 13.89 -16.11 5.51
C ILE A 792 12.87 -15.35 4.66
N ASP A 793 11.72 -15.05 5.26
CA ASP A 793 10.57 -14.43 4.59
C ASP A 793 10.03 -13.22 5.37
N ARG A 794 10.76 -12.81 6.41
CA ARG A 794 10.46 -11.68 7.29
C ARG A 794 11.73 -11.17 7.99
N PRO A 795 11.85 -9.86 8.27
CA PRO A 795 12.94 -9.32 9.08
C PRO A 795 12.83 -9.79 10.53
N GLY A 796 13.91 -9.65 11.30
CA GLY A 796 13.92 -9.97 12.73
C GLY A 796 14.29 -11.42 13.08
N MET A 797 14.41 -12.30 12.08
CA MET A 797 14.91 -13.67 12.26
C MET A 797 16.38 -13.66 12.69
N THR A 798 16.82 -14.69 13.44
CA THR A 798 18.23 -14.88 13.83
C THR A 798 18.77 -16.16 13.22
N ILE A 799 20.01 -16.16 12.73
CA ILE A 799 20.65 -17.33 12.13
C ILE A 799 21.78 -17.82 13.04
N TRP A 800 21.76 -19.12 13.37
CA TRP A 800 22.81 -19.80 14.13
C TRP A 800 23.14 -21.16 13.51
N GLY A 801 24.31 -21.24 12.86
CA GLY A 801 24.90 -22.47 12.33
C GLY A 801 24.18 -23.11 11.15
N SER A 802 23.11 -22.50 10.64
CA SER A 802 22.41 -22.94 9.42
C SER A 802 23.15 -22.52 8.14
N GLY A 803 22.89 -23.23 7.04
CA GLY A 803 23.47 -22.97 5.72
C GLY A 803 22.43 -22.59 4.65
N ILE A 804 22.90 -22.24 3.45
CA ILE A 804 22.06 -22.23 2.23
C ILE A 804 22.09 -23.58 1.51
N ILE A 805 21.13 -23.83 0.63
CA ILE A 805 21.06 -25.10 -0.12
C ILE A 805 21.85 -25.07 -1.44
N ARG A 806 22.02 -23.89 -2.04
CA ARG A 806 22.72 -23.61 -3.31
C ARG A 806 23.02 -22.12 -3.41
N GLU A 807 23.84 -21.73 -4.38
CA GLU A 807 23.94 -20.33 -4.79
C GLU A 807 22.68 -19.85 -5.52
N TYR A 808 22.39 -18.56 -5.40
CA TYR A 808 21.20 -17.94 -5.98
C TYR A 808 21.56 -16.82 -6.94
N GLY A 809 20.80 -16.72 -8.03
CA GLY A 809 20.91 -15.62 -8.99
C GLY A 809 20.43 -14.28 -8.43
N ARG A 810 20.58 -13.23 -9.25
CA ARG A 810 20.34 -11.81 -8.90
C ARG A 810 18.97 -11.55 -8.25
N ALA A 811 17.90 -12.11 -8.80
CA ALA A 811 16.53 -11.93 -8.31
C ALA A 811 16.36 -12.33 -6.83
N LYS A 812 16.79 -13.54 -6.47
CA LYS A 812 16.67 -14.05 -5.10
C LYS A 812 17.66 -13.36 -4.15
N CYS A 813 18.83 -12.94 -4.65
CA CYS A 813 19.75 -12.12 -3.85
C CYS A 813 19.12 -10.78 -3.43
N LEU A 814 18.39 -10.11 -4.33
CA LEU A 814 17.72 -8.86 -3.99
C LEU A 814 16.57 -9.09 -2.99
N GLU A 815 15.74 -10.13 -3.19
CA GLU A 815 14.70 -10.52 -2.24
C GLU A 815 15.27 -10.74 -0.83
N LEU A 816 16.38 -11.48 -0.73
CA LEU A 816 17.04 -11.71 0.55
C LEU A 816 17.64 -10.42 1.11
N SER A 817 18.23 -9.55 0.29
CA SER A 817 18.89 -8.33 0.78
C SER A 817 17.98 -7.40 1.61
N VAL A 818 16.68 -7.33 1.26
CA VAL A 818 15.68 -6.53 2.00
C VAL A 818 15.13 -7.25 3.25
N LEU A 819 15.38 -8.55 3.39
CA LEU A 819 14.97 -9.38 4.52
C LEU A 819 16.12 -9.60 5.52
N LYS A 820 16.94 -8.57 5.74
CA LYS A 820 18.12 -8.67 6.61
C LYS A 820 17.75 -9.23 8.00
N PRO A 821 18.41 -10.31 8.45
CA PRO A 821 18.15 -10.90 9.76
C PRO A 821 18.54 -9.92 10.88
N LYS A 822 17.95 -10.11 12.07
CA LYS A 822 18.31 -9.38 13.30
C LYS A 822 19.78 -9.58 13.64
N ALA A 823 20.24 -10.84 13.55
CA ALA A 823 21.61 -11.22 13.80
C ALA A 823 21.95 -12.53 13.05
N ILE A 824 23.21 -12.64 12.66
CA ILE A 824 23.82 -13.89 12.20
C ILE A 824 24.96 -14.14 13.17
N THR A 825 24.83 -15.17 14.01
CA THR A 825 25.82 -15.44 15.07
C THR A 825 26.77 -16.56 14.71
N ALA A 826 26.33 -17.48 13.84
CA ALA A 826 27.16 -18.49 13.20
C ALA A 826 26.50 -18.95 11.90
N VAL A 827 27.27 -19.54 10.99
CA VAL A 827 26.76 -20.22 9.78
C VAL A 827 27.42 -21.59 9.62
N ARG A 828 26.82 -22.48 8.83
CA ARG A 828 27.34 -23.85 8.69
C ARG A 828 28.79 -23.90 8.19
N GLY A 829 29.11 -23.11 7.16
CA GLY A 829 30.41 -23.13 6.50
C GLY A 829 30.77 -21.84 5.76
N ARG A 830 31.97 -21.85 5.16
CA ARG A 830 32.58 -20.68 4.50
C ARG A 830 31.83 -20.27 3.23
N LEU A 831 31.30 -21.22 2.46
CA LEU A 831 30.57 -20.91 1.22
C LEU A 831 29.26 -20.18 1.51
N THR A 832 28.52 -20.61 2.54
CA THR A 832 27.34 -19.88 3.03
C THR A 832 27.75 -18.47 3.46
N ARG A 833 28.82 -18.33 4.25
CA ARG A 833 29.31 -17.01 4.68
C ARG A 833 29.63 -16.11 3.49
N ASP A 834 30.38 -16.60 2.54
CA ASP A 834 30.84 -15.83 1.39
C ASP A 834 29.66 -15.40 0.51
N PHE A 835 28.66 -16.26 0.33
CA PHE A 835 27.42 -15.89 -0.34
C PHE A 835 26.68 -14.76 0.42
N LEU A 836 26.41 -14.94 1.71
CA LEU A 836 25.67 -13.96 2.52
C LEU A 836 26.42 -12.62 2.62
N LYS A 837 27.75 -12.65 2.78
CA LYS A 837 28.58 -11.46 2.88
C LYS A 837 28.76 -10.77 1.54
N ASN A 838 29.21 -11.48 0.51
CA ASN A 838 29.64 -10.88 -0.75
C ASN A 838 28.47 -10.62 -1.71
N LYS A 839 27.41 -11.44 -1.70
CA LYS A 839 26.25 -11.27 -2.58
C LYS A 839 25.11 -10.48 -1.93
N LEU A 840 24.90 -10.63 -0.61
CA LEU A 840 23.80 -9.93 0.10
C LEU A 840 24.27 -8.72 0.91
N GLY A 841 25.58 -8.55 1.14
CA GLY A 841 26.10 -7.46 1.95
C GLY A 841 25.75 -7.58 3.44
N TRP A 842 25.46 -8.79 3.91
CA TRP A 842 25.14 -9.03 5.32
C TRP A 842 26.40 -9.12 6.18
N ASP A 843 26.27 -8.75 7.45
CA ASP A 843 27.33 -8.93 8.44
C ASP A 843 27.30 -10.37 8.94
N VAL A 844 28.40 -11.10 8.73
CA VAL A 844 28.50 -12.54 8.98
C VAL A 844 29.81 -12.86 9.69
N PRO A 845 29.78 -13.32 10.96
CA PRO A 845 30.97 -13.60 11.74
C PRO A 845 31.73 -14.83 11.20
N GLU A 846 32.99 -14.97 11.57
CA GLU A 846 33.82 -16.16 11.28
C GLU A 846 33.63 -17.25 12.34
N ILE A 847 32.36 -17.53 12.67
CA ILE A 847 31.97 -18.62 13.56
C ILE A 847 31.24 -19.64 12.71
N PHE A 848 31.82 -20.84 12.60
CA PHE A 848 31.36 -21.88 11.70
C PHE A 848 30.95 -23.16 12.44
N GLY A 849 30.04 -23.90 11.84
CA GLY A 849 29.65 -25.24 12.28
C GLY A 849 28.14 -25.45 12.23
N ASP A 850 27.73 -26.62 11.76
CA ASP A 850 26.36 -27.07 11.93
C ASP A 850 26.12 -27.41 13.42
N PRO A 851 25.07 -26.90 14.08
CA PRO A 851 24.80 -27.19 15.49
C PRO A 851 24.60 -28.68 15.79
N ALA A 852 24.29 -29.52 14.80
CA ALA A 852 24.29 -30.97 14.94
C ALA A 852 25.65 -31.53 15.42
N LEU A 853 26.77 -30.83 15.20
CA LEU A 853 28.09 -31.20 15.76
C LEU A 853 28.13 -31.15 17.29
N LEU A 854 27.23 -30.41 17.94
CA LEU A 854 27.15 -30.31 19.40
C LEU A 854 26.36 -31.46 20.04
N MET A 855 25.76 -32.35 19.24
CA MET A 855 24.95 -33.47 19.72
C MET A 855 25.60 -34.34 20.82
N PRO A 856 26.89 -34.71 20.74
CA PRO A 856 27.56 -35.51 21.78
C PRO A 856 27.53 -34.87 23.18
N ARG A 857 27.37 -33.54 23.28
CA ARG A 857 27.24 -32.84 24.57
C ARG A 857 25.87 -33.04 25.23
N TYR A 858 24.87 -33.45 24.45
CA TYR A 858 23.46 -33.49 24.89
C TYR A 858 22.79 -34.85 24.75
N PHE A 859 23.41 -35.80 24.04
CA PHE A 859 22.93 -37.17 23.92
C PHE A 859 24.08 -38.16 23.85
N ASN A 860 24.09 -39.07 24.82
CA ASN A 860 25.00 -40.20 24.86
C ASN A 860 24.22 -41.47 24.52
N PRO A 861 24.31 -41.97 23.27
CA PRO A 861 23.53 -43.13 22.84
C PRO A 861 23.93 -44.39 23.62
N PRO A 862 23.01 -45.37 23.75
CA PRO A 862 23.33 -46.67 24.31
C PRO A 862 24.48 -47.33 23.53
N LYS A 863 25.29 -48.15 24.22
CA LYS A 863 26.43 -48.88 23.63
C LYS A 863 25.96 -50.02 22.71
N LEU A 864 25.34 -49.67 21.59
CA LEU A 864 25.03 -50.56 20.50
C LEU A 864 26.28 -50.70 19.62
N LYS A 865 26.55 -51.90 19.12
CA LYS A 865 27.65 -52.16 18.18
C LYS A 865 27.07 -52.65 16.87
N TYR A 866 27.04 -51.77 15.87
CA TYR A 866 26.78 -52.07 14.48
C TYR A 866 28.11 -52.14 13.74
N GLY A 867 28.17 -52.93 12.67
CA GLY A 867 29.33 -52.95 11.76
C GLY A 867 29.32 -51.75 10.83
N ILE A 868 29.43 -52.01 9.52
CA ILE A 868 29.27 -51.00 8.48
C ILE A 868 27.78 -50.67 8.34
N THR A 869 27.42 -49.38 8.37
CA THR A 869 26.04 -48.92 8.20
C THR A 869 25.88 -47.97 7.02
N LEU A 870 24.72 -48.04 6.38
CA LEU A 870 24.35 -47.23 5.23
C LEU A 870 23.31 -46.19 5.67
N CYS A 871 23.63 -44.90 5.53
CA CYS A 871 22.74 -43.80 5.88
C CYS A 871 22.28 -43.04 4.62
N PRO A 872 21.31 -43.59 3.86
CA PRO A 872 20.81 -42.93 2.67
C PRO A 872 19.95 -41.70 3.01
N HIS A 873 19.94 -40.70 2.14
CA HIS A 873 18.88 -39.69 2.13
C HIS A 873 17.52 -40.36 1.86
N TYR A 874 16.41 -39.80 2.35
CA TYR A 874 15.09 -40.46 2.25
C TYR A 874 14.68 -40.78 0.79
N VAL A 875 15.16 -40.00 -0.19
CA VAL A 875 14.92 -40.23 -1.63
C VAL A 875 15.62 -41.50 -2.13
N HIS A 876 16.76 -41.86 -1.52
CA HIS A 876 17.56 -43.03 -1.88
C HIS A 876 17.26 -44.25 -0.99
N TYR A 877 16.45 -44.08 0.06
CA TYR A 877 16.24 -45.13 1.07
C TYR A 877 15.71 -46.43 0.48
N THR A 878 14.67 -46.38 -0.36
CA THR A 878 14.07 -47.57 -0.97
C THR A 878 15.09 -48.37 -1.78
N ALA A 879 15.84 -47.70 -2.67
CA ALA A 879 16.85 -48.37 -3.49
C ALA A 879 17.96 -49.03 -2.65
N PHE A 880 18.45 -48.33 -1.62
CA PHE A 880 19.45 -48.89 -0.70
C PHE A 880 18.89 -50.05 0.13
N LYS A 881 17.64 -49.94 0.61
CA LYS A 881 17.01 -50.96 1.45
C LYS A 881 16.73 -52.23 0.66
N GLU A 882 16.22 -52.12 -0.56
CA GLU A 882 15.92 -53.25 -1.44
C GLU A 882 17.20 -53.96 -1.92
N THR A 883 18.26 -53.19 -2.19
CA THR A 883 19.48 -53.75 -2.80
C THR A 883 20.48 -54.28 -1.76
N LEU A 884 20.64 -53.59 -0.63
CA LEU A 884 21.71 -53.84 0.34
C LEU A 884 21.19 -54.17 1.74
N GLY A 885 19.88 -54.09 1.98
CA GLY A 885 19.27 -54.20 3.30
C GLY A 885 19.26 -55.59 3.93
N GLU A 886 19.57 -56.64 3.16
CA GLU A 886 19.79 -58.00 3.68
C GLU A 886 21.20 -58.20 4.24
N GLN A 887 22.18 -57.44 3.73
CA GLN A 887 23.61 -57.59 4.06
C GLN A 887 24.09 -56.54 5.06
N PHE A 888 23.54 -55.33 5.00
CA PHE A 888 23.98 -54.19 5.80
C PHE A 888 22.80 -53.50 6.48
N GLU A 889 23.08 -52.84 7.61
CA GLU A 889 22.09 -52.01 8.29
C GLU A 889 21.88 -50.72 7.48
N VAL A 890 20.70 -50.59 6.87
CA VAL A 890 20.26 -49.39 6.14
C VAL A 890 19.39 -48.54 7.07
N ILE A 891 19.92 -47.37 7.42
CA ILE A 891 19.28 -46.44 8.36
C ILE A 891 18.16 -45.68 7.67
N ASP A 892 16.94 -45.83 8.18
CA ASP A 892 15.81 -45.00 7.80
C ASP A 892 15.87 -43.65 8.52
N VAL A 893 16.28 -42.62 7.78
CA VAL A 893 16.40 -41.23 8.24
C VAL A 893 15.06 -40.57 8.56
N THR A 894 13.93 -41.24 8.30
CA THR A 894 12.59 -40.76 8.67
C THR A 894 12.15 -41.23 10.06
N THR A 895 12.96 -42.05 10.73
CA THR A 895 12.74 -42.45 12.12
C THR A 895 13.25 -41.39 13.10
N GLY A 896 12.79 -41.41 14.36
CA GLY A 896 13.08 -40.36 15.34
C GLY A 896 14.58 -40.11 15.59
N VAL A 897 14.94 -38.85 15.89
CA VAL A 897 16.32 -38.36 16.02
C VAL A 897 17.24 -39.28 16.85
N GLU A 898 16.83 -39.67 18.05
CA GLU A 898 17.67 -40.49 18.94
C GLU A 898 17.93 -41.90 18.40
N SER A 899 16.97 -42.48 17.66
CA SER A 899 17.11 -43.79 17.02
C SER A 899 18.16 -43.74 15.91
N VAL A 900 18.03 -42.76 15.01
CA VAL A 900 18.97 -42.57 13.89
C VAL A 900 20.37 -42.29 14.42
N VAL A 901 20.51 -41.38 15.40
CA VAL A 901 21.80 -41.05 16.00
C VAL A 901 22.42 -42.25 16.71
N SER A 902 21.62 -43.06 17.43
CA SER A 902 22.15 -44.25 18.13
C SER A 902 22.69 -45.29 17.15
N LYS A 903 22.05 -45.47 15.99
CA LYS A 903 22.57 -46.35 14.94
C LYS A 903 23.88 -45.84 14.36
N ILE A 904 23.94 -44.54 14.03
CA ILE A 904 25.16 -43.89 13.52
C ILE A 904 26.31 -44.02 14.52
N ALA A 905 26.10 -43.60 15.77
CA ALA A 905 27.12 -43.60 16.81
C ALA A 905 27.55 -45.02 17.24
N GLY A 906 26.68 -46.02 17.08
CA GLY A 906 27.01 -47.42 17.34
C GLY A 906 27.76 -48.11 16.19
N SER A 907 27.94 -47.46 15.03
CA SER A 907 28.57 -48.06 13.85
C SER A 907 30.09 -48.07 13.93
N THR A 908 30.75 -49.02 13.27
CA THR A 908 32.20 -48.95 13.06
C THR A 908 32.55 -47.99 11.92
N THR A 909 31.70 -47.92 10.89
CA THR A 909 31.87 -47.06 9.71
C THR A 909 30.50 -46.68 9.15
N VAL A 910 30.35 -45.44 8.67
CA VAL A 910 29.11 -44.94 8.05
C VAL A 910 29.35 -44.56 6.59
N LEU A 911 28.56 -45.12 5.67
CA LEU A 911 28.49 -44.64 4.30
C LEU A 911 27.18 -43.90 4.09
N SER A 912 27.23 -42.65 3.65
CA SER A 912 26.04 -41.81 3.65
C SER A 912 25.84 -41.05 2.34
N THR A 913 24.60 -41.03 1.85
CA THR A 913 24.14 -40.06 0.84
C THR A 913 23.41 -38.87 1.49
N SER A 914 23.30 -38.84 2.83
CA SER A 914 22.64 -37.81 3.63
C SER A 914 23.67 -36.88 4.28
N LEU A 915 23.51 -35.56 4.14
CA LEU A 915 24.40 -34.59 4.78
C LEU A 915 24.43 -34.73 6.31
N HIS A 916 23.25 -34.82 6.95
CA HIS A 916 23.21 -34.98 8.41
C HIS A 916 23.71 -36.37 8.86
N GLY A 917 23.67 -37.39 7.99
CA GLY A 917 24.33 -38.66 8.28
C GLY A 917 25.85 -38.49 8.45
N ILE A 918 26.47 -37.70 7.56
CA ILE A 918 27.88 -37.33 7.63
C ILE A 918 28.17 -36.45 8.84
N ILE A 919 27.36 -35.41 9.09
CA ILE A 919 27.58 -34.47 10.21
C ILE A 919 27.52 -35.21 11.56
N ILE A 920 26.56 -36.12 11.75
CA ILE A 920 26.44 -36.90 12.99
C ILE A 920 27.60 -37.90 13.12
N ALA A 921 27.99 -38.59 12.04
CA ALA A 921 29.17 -39.48 12.08
C ALA A 921 30.44 -38.70 12.48
N GLN A 922 30.64 -37.51 11.89
CA GLN A 922 31.73 -36.60 12.26
C GLN A 922 31.65 -36.19 13.75
N ALA A 923 30.46 -35.85 14.25
CA ALA A 923 30.27 -35.41 15.63
C ALA A 923 30.62 -36.49 16.66
N TYR A 924 30.24 -37.74 16.40
CA TYR A 924 30.48 -38.88 17.29
C TYR A 924 31.83 -39.58 17.05
N GLY A 925 32.66 -39.08 16.13
CA GLY A 925 33.97 -39.65 15.83
C GLY A 925 33.90 -41.02 15.15
N ILE A 926 32.90 -41.22 14.30
CA ILE A 926 32.74 -42.44 13.50
C ILE A 926 33.28 -42.19 12.10
N PRO A 927 34.23 -43.01 11.59
CA PRO A 927 34.74 -42.87 10.22
C PRO A 927 33.62 -42.95 9.20
N TRP A 928 33.67 -42.09 8.18
CA TRP A 928 32.60 -42.01 7.18
C TRP A 928 33.10 -41.85 5.75
N VAL A 929 32.23 -42.18 4.79
CA VAL A 929 32.40 -41.96 3.35
C VAL A 929 31.15 -41.30 2.78
N TRP A 930 31.33 -40.23 2.01
CA TRP A 930 30.24 -39.63 1.24
C TRP A 930 30.00 -40.43 -0.05
N ILE A 931 28.80 -40.98 -0.21
CA ILE A 931 28.34 -41.55 -1.47
C ILE A 931 27.59 -40.46 -2.23
N ARG A 932 28.13 -40.01 -3.36
CA ARG A 932 27.48 -39.05 -4.25
C ARG A 932 26.76 -39.81 -5.38
N MET A 933 25.45 -39.60 -5.48
CA MET A 933 24.62 -40.21 -6.53
C MET A 933 24.63 -39.33 -7.80
N ASN A 934 25.11 -39.88 -8.90
CA ASN A 934 25.30 -39.15 -10.16
C ASN A 934 24.05 -39.03 -11.02
N ASP A 935 23.09 -39.94 -10.86
CA ASP A 935 21.85 -40.02 -11.65
C ASP A 935 20.59 -39.81 -10.80
N ALA A 936 20.77 -39.66 -9.47
CA ALA A 936 19.72 -39.38 -8.50
C ALA A 936 20.09 -38.17 -7.65
N HIS A 937 20.14 -36.99 -8.26
CA HIS A 937 20.61 -35.79 -7.58
C HIS A 937 19.68 -35.31 -6.47
N LEU A 938 20.28 -34.86 -5.37
CA LEU A 938 19.56 -34.21 -4.28
C LEU A 938 19.23 -32.75 -4.61
N LEU A 939 18.17 -32.22 -4.00
CA LEU A 939 17.82 -30.81 -4.10
C LEU A 939 18.99 -29.91 -3.66
N GLY A 940 19.40 -29.00 -4.54
CA GLY A 940 20.53 -28.09 -4.34
C GLY A 940 21.89 -28.64 -4.75
N GLY A 941 21.95 -29.89 -5.22
CA GLY A 941 23.18 -30.54 -5.64
C GLY A 941 24.19 -30.66 -4.49
N ASP A 942 25.46 -30.46 -4.82
CA ASP A 942 26.59 -30.72 -3.92
C ASP A 942 26.90 -29.55 -2.98
N PHE A 943 26.35 -28.35 -3.23
CA PHE A 943 26.73 -27.12 -2.52
C PHE A 943 26.66 -27.27 -1.00
N LYS A 944 25.59 -27.86 -0.46
CA LYS A 944 25.41 -28.02 0.99
C LYS A 944 26.46 -28.94 1.63
N PHE A 945 27.01 -29.89 0.87
CA PHE A 945 28.07 -30.78 1.32
C PHE A 945 29.41 -30.06 1.30
N GLU A 946 29.74 -29.40 0.18
CA GLU A 946 30.98 -28.63 0.06
C GLU A 946 31.03 -27.46 1.06
N ASP A 947 29.88 -26.85 1.36
CA ASP A 947 29.77 -25.84 2.41
C ASP A 947 30.15 -26.41 3.78
N PHE A 948 29.68 -27.61 4.14
CA PHE A 948 30.12 -28.28 5.35
C PHE A 948 31.60 -28.72 5.28
N PHE A 949 32.08 -29.20 4.14
CA PHE A 949 33.49 -29.60 4.00
C PHE A 949 34.47 -28.44 4.06
N SER A 950 34.01 -27.21 3.84
CA SER A 950 34.84 -26.00 3.98
C SER A 950 35.36 -25.74 5.41
N ILE A 951 34.85 -26.47 6.40
CA ILE A 951 35.32 -26.45 7.79
C ILE A 951 36.07 -27.73 8.20
N LEU A 952 36.29 -28.63 7.25
CA LEU A 952 37.06 -29.87 7.40
C LEU A 952 38.37 -29.77 6.61
N ASP A 953 39.31 -30.65 6.91
CA ASP A 953 40.41 -30.96 6.01
C ASP A 953 39.85 -31.65 4.75
N ARG A 954 39.67 -30.86 3.69
CA ARG A 954 39.06 -31.31 2.44
C ARG A 954 39.82 -32.46 1.79
N ASN A 955 41.14 -32.58 2.01
CA ASN A 955 41.97 -33.65 1.46
C ASN A 955 41.71 -35.00 2.15
N ALA A 956 41.21 -34.98 3.39
CA ALA A 956 40.88 -36.18 4.15
C ALA A 956 39.43 -36.65 3.92
N VAL A 957 38.59 -35.87 3.21
CA VAL A 957 37.20 -36.23 2.91
C VAL A 957 37.15 -37.39 1.92
N ALA A 958 36.70 -38.55 2.40
CA ALA A 958 36.49 -39.73 1.56
C ALA A 958 35.16 -39.63 0.81
N MET A 959 35.20 -39.74 -0.52
CA MET A 959 34.03 -39.69 -1.40
C MET A 959 34.12 -40.79 -2.46
N ILE A 960 32.95 -41.32 -2.85
CA ILE A 960 32.79 -42.10 -4.08
C ILE A 960 31.60 -41.59 -4.89
N ASP A 961 31.70 -41.75 -6.20
CA ASP A 961 30.64 -41.48 -7.16
C ASP A 961 29.97 -42.80 -7.56
N VAL A 962 28.64 -42.82 -7.52
CA VAL A 962 27.84 -44.03 -7.74
C VAL A 962 26.60 -43.69 -8.57
N LYS A 963 26.22 -44.58 -9.48
CA LYS A 963 24.89 -44.57 -10.11
C LYS A 963 23.93 -45.54 -9.42
N LEU A 964 22.63 -45.30 -9.52
CA LEU A 964 21.59 -46.18 -8.96
C LEU A 964 21.74 -47.63 -9.44
N GLU A 965 22.03 -47.82 -10.73
CA GLU A 965 22.21 -49.14 -11.35
C GLU A 965 23.42 -49.92 -10.82
N GLU A 966 24.43 -49.21 -10.28
CA GLU A 966 25.67 -49.81 -9.79
C GLU A 966 25.57 -50.30 -8.34
N LEU A 967 24.49 -49.94 -7.62
CA LEU A 967 24.32 -50.23 -6.18
C LEU A 967 24.50 -51.72 -5.82
N SER A 968 23.99 -52.62 -6.66
CA SER A 968 24.05 -54.08 -6.43
C SER A 968 25.46 -54.66 -6.62
N SER A 969 26.33 -53.95 -7.35
CA SER A 969 27.70 -54.34 -7.63
C SER A 969 28.73 -53.72 -6.68
N LEU A 970 28.29 -52.86 -5.76
CA LEU A 970 29.19 -52.17 -4.84
C LEU A 970 29.80 -53.13 -3.80
N SER A 971 31.12 -53.15 -3.73
CA SER A 971 31.84 -53.74 -2.60
C SER A 971 31.83 -52.78 -1.41
N ILE A 972 30.78 -52.85 -0.58
CA ILE A 972 30.59 -51.98 0.59
C ILE A 972 31.77 -52.07 1.57
N SER A 973 32.33 -53.27 1.78
CA SER A 973 33.51 -53.47 2.63
C SER A 973 34.74 -52.72 2.09
N SER A 974 35.00 -52.77 0.79
CA SER A 974 36.13 -52.05 0.17
C SER A 974 35.95 -50.53 0.24
N ILE A 975 34.71 -50.05 0.12
CA ILE A 975 34.43 -48.62 0.26
C ILE A 975 34.64 -48.18 1.72
N ALA A 976 34.23 -49.00 2.69
CA ALA A 976 34.40 -48.72 4.11
C ALA A 976 35.88 -48.58 4.53
N GLU A 977 36.81 -49.26 3.85
CA GLU A 977 38.26 -49.09 4.09
C GLU A 977 38.77 -47.67 3.78
N LYS A 978 38.05 -46.93 2.93
CA LYS A 978 38.36 -45.53 2.62
C LYS A 978 37.85 -44.57 3.68
N ALA A 979 37.01 -45.02 4.61
CA ALA A 979 36.40 -44.15 5.61
C ALA A 979 37.45 -43.47 6.49
N ARG A 980 37.30 -42.17 6.68
CA ARG A 980 38.19 -41.36 7.52
C ARG A 980 37.35 -40.46 8.42
N ILE A 981 38.00 -39.90 9.42
CA ILE A 981 37.46 -38.78 10.19
C ILE A 981 38.33 -37.59 9.83
N PRO A 982 37.89 -36.72 8.90
CA PRO A 982 38.62 -35.51 8.57
C PRO A 982 38.87 -34.66 9.82
N ALA A 983 40.08 -34.11 9.94
CA ALA A 983 40.36 -33.09 10.93
C ALA A 983 39.44 -31.88 10.67
N MET A 984 39.01 -31.20 11.73
CA MET A 984 37.99 -30.16 11.64
C MET A 984 38.51 -28.86 12.25
N SER A 985 38.35 -27.75 11.52
CA SER A 985 38.60 -26.40 12.05
C SER A 985 37.34 -25.89 12.73
N PHE A 986 36.99 -26.49 13.87
CA PHE A 986 35.77 -26.23 14.63
C PHE A 986 36.09 -25.94 16.08
N ASP A 987 35.46 -24.89 16.60
CA ASP A 987 35.42 -24.58 18.01
C ASP A 987 33.96 -24.71 18.49
N GLY A 988 33.66 -25.83 19.15
CA GLY A 988 32.33 -26.09 19.69
C GLY A 988 31.95 -25.16 20.84
N ASP A 989 32.93 -24.61 21.56
CA ASP A 989 32.71 -23.63 22.61
C ASP A 989 32.40 -22.25 22.03
N ALA A 990 33.07 -21.87 20.94
CA ALA A 990 32.69 -20.68 20.17
C ALA A 990 31.29 -20.81 19.56
N LEU A 991 30.95 -21.97 18.97
CA LEU A 991 29.63 -22.18 18.38
C LEU A 991 28.51 -22.09 19.42
N ILE A 992 28.66 -22.73 20.59
CA ILE A 992 27.64 -22.65 21.66
C ILE A 992 27.59 -21.24 22.27
N SER A 993 28.72 -20.55 22.41
CA SER A 993 28.78 -19.18 22.93
C SER A 993 28.11 -18.18 21.97
N ALA A 994 28.12 -18.48 20.67
CA ALA A 994 27.43 -17.71 19.65
C ALA A 994 25.90 -17.94 19.65
N LEU A 995 25.38 -18.95 20.36
CA LEU A 995 23.94 -19.11 20.50
C LEU A 995 23.36 -17.88 21.22
N PRO A 996 22.31 -17.23 20.70
CA PRO A 996 21.74 -16.05 21.36
C PRO A 996 21.29 -16.36 22.79
N LYS A 997 21.58 -15.44 23.73
CA LYS A 997 21.33 -15.59 25.18
C LYS A 997 19.92 -16.07 25.52
N GLU A 998 18.93 -15.65 24.73
CA GLU A 998 17.53 -16.04 24.90
C GLU A 998 17.26 -17.54 24.71
N TYR A 999 18.19 -18.32 24.13
CA TYR A 999 18.13 -19.78 23.95
C TYR A 999 19.00 -20.57 24.93
N HIS A 1000 19.71 -19.91 25.86
CA HIS A 1000 20.42 -20.58 26.95
C HIS A 1000 19.45 -21.03 28.06
N PRO A 1001 19.85 -21.96 28.95
CA PRO A 1001 19.06 -22.29 30.13
C PRO A 1001 18.72 -21.05 30.95
N LEU A 1002 17.51 -20.99 31.51
CA LEU A 1002 17.17 -19.98 32.51
C LEU A 1002 18.03 -20.22 33.76
N SER A 1003 18.81 -19.22 34.16
CA SER A 1003 19.64 -19.23 35.37
C SER A 1003 18.82 -19.26 36.64
#